data_AF-A0A935FI68-F1
#
_entry.id   AF-A0A935FI68-F1
#
_cell.length_a   1.000
_cell.length_b   1.000
_cell.length_c   1.000
_cell.angle_alpha   90.00
_cell.angle_beta   90.00
_cell.angle_gamma   90.00
#
_symmetry.space_group_name_H-M   'P 1'
#
loop_
_entity.id
_entity.type
_entity.pdbx_description
1 polymer ?
#
loop_
_entity_poly.entity_id
_entity_poly.type
_entity_poly.pdbx_seq_one_letter_code
_entity_poly.pdbx_strand_id
1 'polypeptide(L)'
;MLNAAPRRATRNPRPLGGLVIGACSLRRRPIGPGPACGGWWALLAVLATASCRRPEAPSPELLYTLDASQLQGGEVTVELRLRGFPAGEVALRRGPEGSAPTTIVSEVQARSGDRTLPLARRGAAEVWTVSVGGVADEIVVRWRARQGGMGRHGHEGYLGTQFGLVDGGALLLPAAELQDELRGWRGASRLRRVRMRVVAPAGWRTVSTMTSTEDGLDPAIGGRFPLAHLAHSNIAVGPFALAERRIGAVRVRVAAFESWPEDKRSRVALDVFRIYAAFDRETPCRGLEAYTVILLPLADDGRAVAGKFWAAGQAFSYDAYDGTRRAYELVAHRIAHTVNREPLCGFRLVAPDERWFVEGWASWVEVTHGMAAGVIGSEQRLVELGATYRSVALGLDPLLRDAPLLREAASRGEDRETLYLHYTKAPLVVAVLDHELRRRSAGAKTVNGFVAGLHARYGGRAAVVPLRAELAAYVGGSVEAFFSQLVRRNGFIYPLHPGFLEHLREGRGAGAPERVELRVEGRELGTEVVERLLLLLARLKREPAAAREEIVRMQLVHDEYLRRKLTVIPREMIEFADRLPASLRLLLYRHETELLFGDEAQRDHWIATRRSTARVEWRPSAPDGPPRRVRAPAP
;
A
#
# COMPACT_ATOMS: atom_id res chain seq x y z
N MET A 1 38.52 1.17 19.24
CA MET A 1 39.66 0.23 19.25
C MET A 1 39.39 -0.89 18.25
N LEU A 2 40.42 -1.23 17.49
CA LEU A 2 40.43 -1.95 16.23
C LEU A 2 40.31 -3.49 16.35
N ASN A 3 39.73 -4.07 15.29
CA ASN A 3 40.01 -5.38 14.66
C ASN A 3 39.81 -6.69 15.44
N ALA A 4 38.91 -7.54 14.93
CA ALA A 4 39.31 -8.73 14.16
C ALA A 4 38.10 -9.54 13.62
N ALA A 5 38.14 -9.84 12.33
CA ALA A 5 37.51 -10.98 11.66
C ALA A 5 38.50 -11.42 10.54
N PRO A 6 38.35 -12.56 9.85
CA PRO A 6 37.56 -13.78 10.09
C PRO A 6 38.41 -15.08 9.97
N ARG A 7 37.84 -16.25 10.29
CA ARG A 7 38.39 -17.56 9.86
C ARG A 7 37.44 -18.26 8.89
N ARG A 8 37.98 -18.59 7.72
CA ARG A 8 37.44 -19.50 6.70
C ARG A 8 37.51 -20.95 7.20
N ALA A 9 36.52 -21.75 6.86
CA ALA A 9 36.65 -23.21 6.81
C ALA A 9 36.20 -23.70 5.43
N THR A 10 36.97 -24.65 4.92
CA THR A 10 37.03 -25.14 3.55
C THR A 10 36.10 -26.31 3.29
N ARG A 11 35.76 -26.43 2.00
CA ARG A 11 35.11 -27.52 1.24
C ARG A 11 35.38 -28.95 1.74
N ASN A 12 34.38 -29.81 1.60
CA ASN A 12 34.55 -31.08 0.89
C ASN A 12 33.23 -31.53 0.22
N PRO A 13 33.26 -32.04 -1.03
CA PRO A 13 32.09 -32.56 -1.73
C PRO A 13 32.01 -34.09 -1.62
N ARG A 14 30.80 -34.66 -1.58
CA ARG A 14 30.56 -36.03 -2.06
C ARG A 14 29.25 -36.15 -2.83
N PRO A 15 29.18 -37.06 -3.82
CA PRO A 15 28.17 -37.01 -4.87
C PRO A 15 27.17 -38.18 -4.82
N LEU A 16 26.10 -37.99 -5.60
CA LEU A 16 25.27 -38.98 -6.32
C LEU A 16 24.47 -40.03 -5.53
N GLY A 17 23.16 -39.99 -5.76
CA GLY A 17 22.20 -41.03 -5.45
C GLY A 17 20.83 -40.66 -6.00
N GLY A 18 20.70 -40.69 -7.34
CA GLY A 18 19.41 -40.52 -8.01
C GLY A 18 18.51 -41.72 -7.79
N LEU A 19 17.31 -41.49 -7.26
CA LEU A 19 16.28 -42.52 -7.16
C LEU A 19 15.23 -42.26 -8.26
N VAL A 20 15.22 -43.15 -9.23
CA VAL A 20 14.20 -43.28 -10.28
C VAL A 20 12.96 -43.91 -9.65
N ILE A 21 11.84 -43.20 -9.63
CA ILE A 21 10.54 -43.76 -9.25
C ILE A 21 9.92 -44.37 -10.51
N GLY A 22 10.02 -45.69 -10.63
CA GLY A 22 9.32 -46.48 -11.63
C GLY A 22 7.83 -46.59 -11.30
N ALA A 23 7.00 -46.26 -12.27
CA ALA A 23 5.56 -46.48 -12.25
C ALA A 23 5.26 -47.98 -12.39
N CYS A 24 4.64 -48.58 -11.36
CA CYS A 24 4.08 -49.92 -11.44
C CYS A 24 2.55 -49.83 -11.51
N SER A 25 2.01 -50.15 -12.68
CA SER A 25 0.60 -50.43 -12.91
C SER A 25 0.21 -51.75 -12.25
N LEU A 26 -0.70 -51.73 -11.28
CA LEU A 26 -1.32 -52.94 -10.74
C LEU A 26 -2.75 -53.09 -11.28
N ARG A 27 -2.90 -54.10 -12.14
CA ARG A 27 -4.17 -54.62 -12.65
C ARG A 27 -4.97 -55.25 -11.51
N ARG A 28 -6.26 -54.91 -11.44
CA ARG A 28 -7.26 -55.57 -10.60
C ARG A 28 -7.57 -56.97 -11.13
N ARG A 29 -7.63 -57.96 -10.25
CA ARG A 29 -8.41 -59.21 -10.42
C ARG A 29 -9.20 -59.47 -9.13
N PRO A 30 -10.47 -59.91 -9.21
CA PRO A 30 -11.25 -60.27 -8.03
C PRO A 30 -10.97 -61.72 -7.64
N ILE A 31 -10.82 -61.98 -6.35
CA ILE A 31 -10.84 -63.33 -5.77
C ILE A 31 -12.05 -63.38 -4.82
N GLY A 32 -12.87 -64.41 -4.99
CA GLY A 32 -14.14 -64.63 -4.29
C GLY A 32 -14.01 -65.00 -2.80
N PRO A 33 -15.15 -65.17 -2.10
CA PRO A 33 -15.18 -65.30 -0.66
C PRO A 33 -14.94 -66.75 -0.22
N GLY A 34 -13.97 -66.93 0.67
CA GLY A 34 -13.76 -68.16 1.45
C GLY A 34 -13.96 -67.87 2.95
N PRO A 35 -14.64 -68.76 3.70
CA PRO A 35 -15.07 -68.49 5.07
C PRO A 35 -14.01 -68.85 6.13
N ALA A 36 -14.29 -68.41 7.36
CA ALA A 36 -13.71 -68.89 8.62
C ALA A 36 -12.29 -68.41 8.96
N CYS A 37 -12.22 -67.22 9.58
CA CYS A 37 -11.25 -66.88 10.64
C CYS A 37 -11.73 -65.61 11.38
N GLY A 38 -12.99 -65.63 11.82
CA GLY A 38 -13.58 -64.57 12.65
C GLY A 38 -13.58 -65.02 14.11
N GLY A 39 -12.75 -64.42 14.96
CA GLY A 39 -12.84 -64.69 16.40
C GLY A 39 -11.81 -63.97 17.27
N TRP A 40 -10.59 -63.73 16.78
CA TRP A 40 -9.51 -63.22 17.64
C TRP A 40 -9.03 -61.79 17.33
N TRP A 41 -9.37 -61.22 16.17
CA TRP A 41 -9.02 -59.83 15.83
C TRP A 41 -10.02 -58.79 16.37
N ALA A 42 -11.24 -59.18 16.72
CA ALA A 42 -12.26 -58.25 17.22
C ALA A 42 -11.98 -57.80 18.67
N LEU A 43 -11.39 -58.65 19.51
CA LEU A 43 -11.09 -58.30 20.91
C LEU A 43 -9.85 -57.39 21.04
N LEU A 44 -8.85 -57.55 20.16
CA LEU A 44 -7.67 -56.67 20.10
C LEU A 44 -7.99 -55.31 19.43
N ALA A 45 -8.96 -55.23 18.51
CA ALA A 45 -9.40 -53.97 17.92
C ALA A 45 -10.27 -53.11 18.87
N VAL A 46 -11.02 -53.74 19.79
CA VAL A 46 -11.81 -53.03 20.80
C VAL A 46 -10.94 -52.54 21.97
N LEU A 47 -9.87 -53.26 22.32
CA LEU A 47 -8.93 -52.82 23.37
C LEU A 47 -7.86 -51.83 22.88
N ALA A 48 -7.59 -51.73 21.57
CA ALA A 48 -6.69 -50.73 20.99
C ALA A 48 -7.35 -49.37 20.66
N THR A 49 -8.68 -49.27 20.72
CA THR A 49 -9.43 -48.00 20.50
C THR A 49 -9.93 -47.34 21.78
N ALA A 50 -9.80 -48.02 22.93
CA ALA A 50 -9.71 -47.39 24.24
C ALA A 50 -8.32 -46.76 24.46
N SER A 51 -7.79 -46.09 23.42
CA SER A 51 -6.73 -45.12 23.61
C SER A 51 -7.32 -44.07 24.52
N CYS A 52 -6.87 -44.06 25.79
CA CYS A 52 -7.21 -43.06 26.78
C CYS A 52 -7.10 -41.69 26.12
N ARG A 53 -8.22 -41.16 25.60
CA ARG A 53 -8.33 -39.78 25.16
C ARG A 53 -8.09 -39.00 26.43
N ARG A 54 -6.83 -38.63 26.66
CA ARG A 54 -6.47 -37.66 27.68
C ARG A 54 -7.46 -36.52 27.47
N PRO A 55 -8.22 -36.11 28.50
CA PRO A 55 -9.12 -34.98 28.36
C PRO A 55 -8.31 -33.87 27.71
N GLU A 56 -8.72 -33.44 26.51
CA GLU A 56 -8.02 -32.37 25.80
C GLU A 56 -7.89 -31.22 26.77
N ALA A 57 -6.64 -30.82 27.04
CA ALA A 57 -6.39 -29.73 27.96
C ALA A 57 -7.24 -28.54 27.48
N PRO A 58 -7.99 -27.88 28.39
CA PRO A 58 -8.81 -26.72 28.03
C PRO A 58 -7.98 -25.76 27.19
N SER A 59 -8.43 -25.52 25.96
CA SER A 59 -7.72 -24.59 25.08
C SER A 59 -7.94 -23.16 25.58
N PRO A 60 -6.93 -22.29 25.53
CA PRO A 60 -7.05 -20.95 26.08
C PRO A 60 -8.17 -20.13 25.42
N GLU A 61 -8.88 -19.36 26.23
CA GLU A 61 -9.94 -18.45 25.81
C GLU A 61 -9.67 -17.03 26.32
N LEU A 62 -10.02 -16.03 25.50
CA LEU A 62 -9.94 -14.61 25.80
C LEU A 62 -11.32 -13.97 25.65
N LEU A 63 -11.85 -13.41 26.74
CA LEU A 63 -13.14 -12.71 26.73
C LEU A 63 -12.91 -11.25 27.13
N TYR A 64 -13.05 -10.35 26.16
CA TYR A 64 -12.94 -8.91 26.37
C TYR A 64 -14.33 -8.31 26.68
N THR A 65 -14.38 -7.36 27.60
CA THR A 65 -15.49 -6.43 27.76
C THR A 65 -14.94 -5.01 27.68
N LEU A 66 -15.39 -4.25 26.70
CA LEU A 66 -15.13 -2.82 26.58
C LEU A 66 -16.34 -2.07 27.10
N ASP A 67 -16.18 -1.42 28.25
CA ASP A 67 -17.19 -0.56 28.83
C ASP A 67 -16.95 0.89 28.40
N ALA A 68 -17.82 1.34 27.50
CA ALA A 68 -17.90 2.67 26.96
C ALA A 68 -19.19 3.38 27.37
N SER A 69 -19.90 2.88 28.40
CA SER A 69 -21.15 3.47 28.90
C SER A 69 -20.95 4.90 29.42
N GLN A 70 -19.75 5.22 29.88
CA GLN A 70 -19.34 6.54 30.33
C GLN A 70 -18.11 7.00 29.54
N LEU A 71 -18.31 7.86 28.54
CA LEU A 71 -17.23 8.43 27.73
C LEU A 71 -16.60 9.70 28.34
N GLN A 72 -17.06 10.10 29.54
CA GLN A 72 -16.56 11.28 30.22
C GLN A 72 -15.05 11.14 30.50
N GLY A 73 -14.28 12.16 30.12
CA GLY A 73 -12.82 12.17 30.29
C GLY A 73 -12.03 11.49 29.15
N GLY A 74 -12.71 11.02 28.10
CA GLY A 74 -12.06 10.40 26.95
C GLY A 74 -11.47 9.02 27.25
N GLU A 75 -12.03 8.32 28.25
CA GLU A 75 -11.56 7.02 28.72
C GLU A 75 -12.64 5.94 28.59
N VAL A 76 -12.18 4.70 28.47
CA VAL A 76 -13.00 3.48 28.55
C VAL A 76 -12.38 2.54 29.56
N THR A 77 -13.22 1.72 30.19
CA THR A 77 -12.73 0.58 30.98
C THR A 77 -12.70 -0.65 30.10
N VAL A 78 -11.60 -1.40 30.15
CA VAL A 78 -11.51 -2.69 29.48
C VAL A 78 -11.26 -3.77 30.53
N GLU A 79 -12.00 -4.86 30.41
CA GLU A 79 -11.81 -6.09 31.17
C GLU A 79 -11.46 -7.23 30.20
N LEU A 80 -10.42 -8.00 30.53
CA LEU A 80 -10.02 -9.23 29.86
C LEU A 80 -10.12 -10.39 30.84
N ARG A 81 -10.90 -11.41 30.49
CA ARG A 81 -10.91 -12.69 31.19
C ARG A 81 -10.06 -13.70 30.42
N LEU A 82 -9.05 -14.22 31.09
CA LEU A 82 -8.18 -15.30 30.63
C LEU A 82 -8.69 -16.61 31.24
N ARG A 83 -8.95 -17.62 30.42
CA ARG A 83 -9.35 -18.97 30.86
C ARG A 83 -8.55 -20.03 30.13
N GLY A 84 -8.29 -21.17 30.78
CA GLY A 84 -7.63 -22.31 30.13
C GLY A 84 -6.15 -22.09 29.79
N PHE A 85 -5.51 -21.05 30.37
CA PHE A 85 -4.07 -20.84 30.18
C PHE A 85 -3.27 -21.80 31.06
N PRO A 86 -2.16 -22.38 30.56
CA PRO A 86 -1.29 -23.20 31.39
C PRO A 86 -0.70 -22.38 32.54
N ALA A 87 -0.34 -23.07 33.63
CA ALA A 87 0.38 -22.44 34.74
C ALA A 87 1.66 -21.76 34.21
N GLY A 88 1.94 -20.53 34.66
CA GLY A 88 3.09 -19.76 34.21
C GLY A 88 2.83 -18.26 34.09
N GLU A 89 3.74 -17.56 33.41
CA GLU A 89 3.61 -16.12 33.13
C GLU A 89 2.92 -15.90 31.78
N VAL A 90 1.84 -15.11 31.76
CA VAL A 90 1.25 -14.57 30.52
C VAL A 90 1.69 -13.11 30.38
N ALA A 91 2.44 -12.84 29.31
CA ALA A 91 2.84 -11.49 28.95
C ALA A 91 1.75 -10.85 28.08
N LEU A 92 1.17 -9.76 28.57
CA LEU A 92 0.22 -8.93 27.85
C LEU A 92 0.94 -7.68 27.35
N ARG A 93 0.70 -7.33 26.09
CA ARG A 93 1.22 -6.11 25.47
C ARG A 93 0.08 -5.37 24.80
N ARG A 94 0.26 -4.07 24.63
CA ARG A 94 -0.60 -3.31 23.73
C ARG A 94 -0.50 -3.84 22.29
N GLY A 95 -1.57 -3.67 21.53
CA GLY A 95 -1.53 -3.78 20.07
C GLY A 95 -0.40 -2.94 19.46
N PRO A 96 0.07 -3.29 18.25
CA PRO A 96 1.07 -2.49 17.55
C PRO A 96 0.54 -1.07 17.35
N GLU A 97 1.26 -0.11 17.92
CA GLU A 97 0.98 1.30 17.67
C GLU A 97 1.65 1.79 16.39
N GLY A 98 1.15 2.90 15.86
CA GLY A 98 1.88 3.70 14.88
C GLY A 98 3.13 4.34 15.50
N SER A 99 3.63 5.40 14.87
CA SER A 99 4.89 6.04 15.24
C SER A 99 4.91 6.77 16.59
N ALA A 100 3.78 6.91 17.29
CA ALA A 100 3.69 7.55 18.60
C ALA A 100 2.57 6.92 19.47
N PRO A 101 2.73 6.89 20.81
CA PRO A 101 1.69 6.41 21.71
C PRO A 101 0.55 7.42 21.81
N THR A 102 -0.48 7.20 20.99
CA THR A 102 -1.70 8.01 20.98
C THR A 102 -2.79 7.45 21.90
N THR A 103 -2.67 6.20 22.32
CA THR A 103 -3.51 5.60 23.36
C THR A 103 -2.73 5.48 24.66
N ILE A 104 -3.35 5.81 25.79
CA ILE A 104 -2.72 5.67 27.11
C ILE A 104 -3.45 4.59 27.89
N VAL A 105 -2.72 3.58 28.34
CA VAL A 105 -3.22 2.52 29.22
C VAL A 105 -2.79 2.81 30.66
N SER A 106 -3.75 2.83 31.57
CA SER A 106 -3.55 3.14 32.98
C SER A 106 -4.34 2.20 33.89
N GLU A 107 -4.05 2.24 35.19
CA GLU A 107 -4.79 1.50 36.23
C GLU A 107 -4.93 -0.01 35.94
N VAL A 108 -3.89 -0.63 35.38
CA VAL A 108 -3.90 -2.07 35.08
C VAL A 108 -3.87 -2.87 36.39
N GLN A 109 -4.89 -3.69 36.58
CA GLN A 109 -5.08 -4.55 37.74
C GLN A 109 -5.39 -5.97 37.27
N ALA A 110 -4.90 -6.97 38.00
CA ALA A 110 -5.22 -8.37 37.74
C ALA A 110 -5.71 -9.04 39.02
N ARG A 111 -6.68 -9.93 38.89
CA ARG A 111 -7.22 -10.73 39.99
C ARG A 111 -7.58 -12.13 39.54
N SER A 112 -7.62 -13.06 40.49
CA SER A 112 -8.20 -14.40 40.32
C SER A 112 -9.06 -14.70 41.53
N GLY A 113 -10.37 -14.89 41.30
CA GLY A 113 -11.37 -14.81 42.36
C GLY A 113 -11.31 -13.44 43.07
N ASP A 114 -11.17 -13.48 44.40
CA ASP A 114 -11.03 -12.30 45.26
C ASP A 114 -9.57 -11.88 45.50
N ARG A 115 -8.60 -12.65 44.96
CA ARG A 115 -7.18 -12.39 45.16
C ARG A 115 -6.64 -11.46 44.08
N THR A 116 -6.09 -10.32 44.47
CA THR A 116 -5.26 -9.47 43.60
C THR A 116 -3.96 -10.18 43.24
N LEU A 117 -3.61 -10.18 41.96
CA LEU A 117 -2.38 -10.76 41.43
C LEU A 117 -1.31 -9.68 41.23
N PRO A 118 -0.03 -9.99 41.50
CA PRO A 118 1.05 -9.06 41.19
C PRO A 118 1.16 -8.87 39.67
N LEU A 119 1.31 -7.61 39.25
CA LEU A 119 1.57 -7.23 37.86
C LEU A 119 2.95 -6.57 37.77
N ALA A 120 3.83 -7.14 36.94
CA ALA A 120 5.10 -6.52 36.62
C ALA A 120 5.00 -5.79 35.27
N ARG A 121 5.20 -4.48 35.26
CA ARG A 121 5.40 -3.69 34.02
C ARG A 121 6.87 -3.75 33.63
N ARG A 122 7.20 -4.37 32.50
CA ARG A 122 8.60 -4.52 32.04
C ARG A 122 8.91 -3.57 30.87
N GLY A 123 9.88 -2.69 31.09
CA GLY A 123 10.52 -1.85 30.07
C GLY A 123 9.64 -0.74 29.48
N ALA A 124 10.20 -0.02 28.51
CA ALA A 124 9.50 1.03 27.76
C ALA A 124 8.44 0.48 26.78
N ALA A 125 8.44 -0.84 26.54
CA ALA A 125 7.54 -1.51 25.60
C ALA A 125 6.13 -1.80 26.16
N GLU A 126 5.82 -1.33 27.38
CA GLU A 126 4.52 -1.50 28.03
C GLU A 126 4.03 -2.95 27.99
N VAL A 127 4.83 -3.85 28.57
CA VAL A 127 4.47 -5.26 28.73
C VAL A 127 4.10 -5.51 30.19
N TRP A 128 2.91 -6.05 30.42
CA TRP A 128 2.41 -6.46 31.74
C TRP A 128 2.45 -7.98 31.84
N THR A 129 3.11 -8.50 32.85
CA THR A 129 3.13 -9.93 33.12
C THR A 129 2.20 -10.28 34.27
N VAL A 130 1.31 -11.25 34.05
CA VAL A 130 0.43 -11.83 35.07
C VAL A 130 0.77 -13.31 35.27
N SER A 131 0.83 -13.75 36.53
CA SER A 131 1.05 -15.15 36.88
C SER A 131 -0.25 -15.93 36.92
N VAL A 132 -0.29 -17.06 36.22
CA VAL A 132 -1.41 -18.00 36.14
C VAL A 132 -1.10 -19.23 36.99
N GLY A 133 -1.98 -19.55 37.95
CA GLY A 133 -1.79 -20.67 38.88
C GLY A 133 -2.11 -22.04 38.28
N GLY A 134 -2.85 -22.08 37.17
CA GLY A 134 -3.15 -23.31 36.42
C GLY A 134 -4.28 -23.15 35.42
N VAL A 135 -4.59 -24.23 34.69
CA VAL A 135 -5.59 -24.25 33.61
C VAL A 135 -7.03 -23.97 34.10
N ALA A 136 -7.31 -24.22 35.38
CA ALA A 136 -8.61 -24.01 35.99
C ALA A 136 -8.86 -22.57 36.49
N ASP A 137 -7.83 -21.72 36.54
CA ASP A 137 -7.96 -20.37 37.06
C ASP A 137 -8.58 -19.44 36.01
N GLU A 138 -9.67 -18.75 36.37
CA GLU A 138 -10.06 -17.53 35.67
C GLU A 138 -9.22 -16.37 36.22
N ILE A 139 -8.59 -15.63 35.31
CA ILE A 139 -7.90 -14.38 35.64
C ILE A 139 -8.64 -13.25 34.96
N VAL A 140 -8.94 -12.22 35.73
CA VAL A 140 -9.55 -10.99 35.25
C VAL A 140 -8.52 -9.89 35.30
N VAL A 141 -8.16 -9.35 34.13
CA VAL A 141 -7.30 -8.17 34.00
C VAL A 141 -8.17 -6.99 33.61
N ARG A 142 -8.13 -5.90 34.38
CA ARG A 142 -8.91 -4.69 34.15
C ARG A 142 -7.98 -3.50 34.03
N TRP A 143 -8.26 -2.59 33.10
CA TRP A 143 -7.51 -1.33 32.95
C TRP A 143 -8.40 -0.23 32.40
N ARG A 144 -7.89 1.00 32.43
CA ARG A 144 -8.45 2.13 31.70
C ARG A 144 -7.62 2.40 30.46
N ALA A 145 -8.29 2.75 29.37
CA ALA A 145 -7.66 3.19 28.15
C ALA A 145 -8.21 4.57 27.74
N ARG A 146 -7.31 5.54 27.61
CA ARG A 146 -7.61 6.87 27.09
C ARG A 146 -7.27 6.94 25.60
N GLN A 147 -8.24 7.37 24.81
CA GLN A 147 -8.12 7.51 23.36
C GLN A 147 -8.05 8.99 22.95
N GLY A 148 -7.71 9.25 21.68
CA GLY A 148 -7.72 10.60 21.14
C GLY A 148 -6.37 11.33 21.21
N GLY A 149 -5.25 10.61 21.34
CA GLY A 149 -3.94 11.22 21.13
C GLY A 149 -3.78 11.71 19.68
N MET A 150 -3.09 12.83 19.50
CA MET A 150 -2.88 13.43 18.19
C MET A 150 -1.80 12.67 17.39
N GLY A 151 -2.21 12.13 16.26
CA GLY A 151 -1.34 11.61 15.20
C GLY A 151 -1.31 12.53 13.98
N ARG A 152 -0.69 12.04 12.90
CA ARG A 152 -0.59 12.78 11.63
C ARG A 152 -1.96 13.05 11.00
N HIS A 153 -2.89 12.13 11.14
CA HIS A 153 -4.20 12.18 10.48
C HIS A 153 -5.30 12.73 11.40
N GLY A 154 -4.92 13.40 12.51
CA GLY A 154 -5.84 13.85 13.55
C GLY A 154 -5.77 12.96 14.78
N HIS A 155 -6.87 12.84 15.52
CA HIS A 155 -6.95 11.93 16.66
C HIS A 155 -6.85 10.47 16.20
N GLU A 156 -5.97 9.69 16.82
CA GLU A 156 -5.95 8.23 16.64
C GLU A 156 -6.87 7.60 17.69
N GLY A 157 -7.98 7.03 17.26
CA GLY A 157 -9.14 6.79 18.13
C GLY A 157 -9.74 8.10 18.65
N TYR A 158 -10.89 8.05 19.31
CA TYR A 158 -11.55 9.24 19.86
C TYR A 158 -12.64 8.83 20.84
N LEU A 159 -12.83 9.56 21.94
CA LEU A 159 -13.94 9.34 22.86
C LEU A 159 -14.53 10.69 23.24
N GLY A 160 -15.61 11.06 22.56
CA GLY A 160 -16.25 12.37 22.70
C GLY A 160 -17.71 12.28 23.12
N THR A 161 -18.39 13.42 23.05
CA THR A 161 -19.80 13.54 23.46
C THR A 161 -20.78 12.99 22.43
N GLN A 162 -20.40 12.97 21.16
CA GLN A 162 -21.27 12.56 20.05
C GLN A 162 -21.06 11.12 19.59
N PHE A 163 -19.84 10.61 19.73
CA PHE A 163 -19.46 9.25 19.38
C PHE A 163 -18.15 8.86 20.07
N GLY A 164 -17.87 7.56 20.11
CA GLY A 164 -16.57 7.00 20.46
C GLY A 164 -16.06 6.09 19.34
N LEU A 165 -14.75 6.10 19.13
CA LEU A 165 -13.97 5.18 18.32
C LEU A 165 -12.81 4.66 19.17
N VAL A 166 -12.88 3.38 19.52
CA VAL A 166 -11.79 2.68 20.19
C VAL A 166 -11.08 1.82 19.15
N ASP A 167 -9.77 1.99 19.03
CA ASP A 167 -8.94 1.14 18.19
C ASP A 167 -8.28 0.01 19.00
N GLY A 168 -7.64 -0.94 18.30
CA GLY A 168 -6.92 -2.04 18.92
C GLY A 168 -5.75 -1.63 19.84
N GLY A 169 -5.32 -0.36 19.79
CA GLY A 169 -4.32 0.21 20.71
C GLY A 169 -4.83 0.32 22.16
N ALA A 170 -6.14 0.30 22.39
CA ALA A 170 -6.69 0.23 23.75
C ALA A 170 -6.64 -1.17 24.38
N LEU A 171 -6.29 -2.20 23.61
CA LEU A 171 -6.38 -3.59 24.05
C LEU A 171 -5.03 -4.15 24.50
N LEU A 172 -5.04 -4.88 25.62
CA LEU A 172 -3.94 -5.72 26.05
C LEU A 172 -4.12 -7.13 25.49
N LEU A 173 -3.13 -7.58 24.72
CA LEU A 173 -3.14 -8.82 23.94
C LEU A 173 -1.98 -9.74 24.38
N PRO A 174 -2.16 -11.06 24.41
CA PRO A 174 -1.07 -12.00 24.68
C PRO A 174 0.08 -11.83 23.68
N ALA A 175 1.28 -11.50 24.18
CA ALA A 175 2.37 -10.99 23.38
C ALA A 175 2.98 -12.04 22.44
N ALA A 176 3.12 -13.27 22.92
CA ALA A 176 3.70 -14.36 22.14
C ALA A 176 2.77 -14.76 21.00
N GLU A 177 1.49 -14.96 21.31
CA GLU A 177 0.45 -15.35 20.36
C GLU A 177 0.21 -14.25 19.30
N LEU A 178 0.18 -12.97 19.72
CA LEU A 178 0.08 -11.85 18.79
C LEU A 178 1.30 -11.82 17.85
N GLN A 179 2.51 -11.99 18.40
CA GLN A 179 3.73 -11.98 17.60
C GLN A 179 3.76 -13.13 16.59
N ASP A 180 3.24 -14.30 16.98
CA ASP A 180 3.09 -15.47 16.12
C ASP A 180 2.05 -15.23 15.02
N GLU A 181 0.90 -14.61 15.31
CA GLU A 181 -0.09 -14.25 14.28
C GLU A 181 0.45 -13.19 13.30
N LEU A 182 1.18 -12.19 13.80
CA LEU A 182 1.78 -11.15 12.96
C LEU A 182 2.92 -11.69 12.07
N ARG A 183 3.67 -12.70 12.54
CA ARG A 183 4.74 -13.39 11.78
C ARG A 183 4.19 -14.51 10.89
N GLY A 184 3.08 -15.11 11.28
CA GLY A 184 2.68 -16.47 10.93
C GLY A 184 1.97 -16.60 9.59
N TRP A 185 2.53 -17.46 8.75
CA TRP A 185 1.95 -17.94 7.49
C TRP A 185 0.69 -18.79 7.64
N ARG A 186 0.49 -19.40 8.82
CA ARG A 186 -0.49 -20.48 8.99
C ARG A 186 -1.72 -20.09 9.80
N GLY A 187 -1.74 -18.93 10.47
CA GLY A 187 -2.93 -18.41 11.15
C GLY A 187 -3.54 -19.36 12.20
N ALA A 188 -2.79 -20.36 12.66
CA ALA A 188 -3.22 -21.27 13.72
C ALA A 188 -2.94 -20.59 15.06
N SER A 189 -3.89 -19.79 15.51
CA SER A 189 -3.90 -19.34 16.90
C SER A 189 -4.10 -20.58 17.77
N ARG A 190 -3.33 -20.69 18.87
CA ARG A 190 -3.61 -21.72 19.90
C ARG A 190 -4.88 -21.37 20.69
N LEU A 191 -5.42 -20.18 20.50
CA LEU A 191 -6.63 -19.70 21.13
C LEU A 191 -7.85 -20.34 20.45
N ARG A 192 -8.67 -21.02 21.24
CA ARG A 192 -9.92 -21.63 20.75
C ARG A 192 -11.00 -20.58 20.53
N ARG A 193 -11.03 -19.56 21.40
CA ARG A 193 -12.10 -18.57 21.43
C ARG A 193 -11.57 -17.22 21.87
N VAL A 194 -11.80 -16.22 21.03
CA VAL A 194 -11.60 -14.81 21.36
C VAL A 194 -12.94 -14.12 21.13
N ARG A 195 -13.47 -13.43 22.14
CA ARG A 195 -14.75 -12.73 22.05
C ARG A 195 -14.64 -11.34 22.66
N MET A 196 -15.43 -10.42 22.15
CA MET A 196 -15.49 -9.07 22.67
C MET A 196 -16.93 -8.61 22.85
N ARG A 197 -17.29 -8.25 24.08
CA ARG A 197 -18.52 -7.56 24.40
C ARG A 197 -18.25 -6.06 24.50
N VAL A 198 -19.20 -5.26 24.04
CA VAL A 198 -19.13 -3.79 24.15
C VAL A 198 -20.36 -3.32 24.90
N VAL A 199 -20.16 -2.51 25.94
CA VAL A 199 -21.22 -1.80 26.65
C VAL A 199 -21.19 -0.37 26.15
N ALA A 200 -22.17 0.00 25.32
CA ALA A 200 -22.29 1.35 24.78
C ALA A 200 -23.15 2.23 25.71
N PRO A 201 -23.07 3.57 25.58
CA PRO A 201 -24.02 4.47 26.22
C PRO A 201 -25.47 4.12 25.86
N ALA A 202 -26.41 4.46 26.75
CA ALA A 202 -27.82 4.18 26.52
C ALA A 202 -28.31 4.82 25.20
N GLY A 203 -29.01 4.04 24.37
CA GLY A 203 -29.49 4.46 23.06
C GLY A 203 -28.44 4.47 21.94
N TRP A 204 -27.16 4.24 22.25
CA TRP A 204 -26.11 4.16 21.23
C TRP A 204 -25.95 2.73 20.69
N ARG A 205 -25.48 2.64 19.45
CA ARG A 205 -25.16 1.38 18.78
C ARG A 205 -23.64 1.13 18.80
N THR A 206 -23.27 -0.14 18.91
CA THR A 206 -21.90 -0.59 18.62
C THR A 206 -21.77 -0.99 17.14
N VAL A 207 -20.75 -0.46 16.48
CA VAL A 207 -20.33 -0.86 15.12
C VAL A 207 -18.87 -1.28 15.17
N SER A 208 -18.49 -2.36 14.49
CA SER A 208 -17.10 -2.79 14.44
C SER A 208 -16.73 -3.40 13.09
N THR A 209 -15.43 -3.39 12.79
CA THR A 209 -14.84 -4.18 11.70
C THR A 209 -14.84 -5.69 11.97
N MET A 210 -15.12 -6.09 13.21
CA MET A 210 -15.34 -7.48 13.61
C MET A 210 -16.72 -8.02 13.20
N THR A 211 -16.85 -9.34 13.13
CA THR A 211 -18.13 -9.99 12.85
C THR A 211 -19.01 -9.95 14.10
N SER A 212 -20.26 -9.53 13.95
CA SER A 212 -21.23 -9.59 15.05
C SER A 212 -21.84 -10.99 15.13
N THR A 213 -21.91 -11.53 16.33
CA THR A 213 -22.50 -12.84 16.66
C THR A 213 -23.43 -12.70 17.88
N GLU A 214 -24.18 -13.74 18.22
CA GLU A 214 -25.05 -13.75 19.42
C GLU A 214 -24.25 -13.54 20.73
N ASP A 215 -23.00 -14.01 20.76
CA ASP A 215 -22.08 -13.91 21.91
C ASP A 215 -21.28 -12.60 21.95
N GLY A 216 -21.56 -11.66 21.04
CA GLY A 216 -20.82 -10.40 20.89
C GLY A 216 -19.99 -10.36 19.61
N LEU A 217 -18.87 -9.64 19.63
CA LEU A 217 -17.99 -9.45 18.49
C LEU A 217 -16.97 -10.58 18.40
N ASP A 218 -16.84 -11.17 17.21
CA ASP A 218 -15.85 -12.17 16.86
C ASP A 218 -14.73 -11.53 16.01
N PRO A 219 -13.51 -11.42 16.54
CA PRO A 219 -12.37 -10.93 15.79
C PRO A 219 -11.81 -11.97 14.82
N ALA A 220 -12.16 -13.25 14.92
CA ALA A 220 -11.62 -14.26 14.03
C ALA A 220 -12.22 -14.12 12.62
N ILE A 221 -11.39 -13.80 11.63
CA ILE A 221 -11.84 -13.68 10.24
C ILE A 221 -11.73 -15.06 9.59
N GLY A 222 -12.88 -15.70 9.31
CA GLY A 222 -12.91 -17.09 8.85
C GLY A 222 -12.25 -18.05 9.85
N GLY A 223 -12.36 -17.78 11.15
CA GLY A 223 -11.72 -18.57 12.21
C GLY A 223 -10.21 -18.32 12.37
N ARG A 224 -9.64 -17.29 11.74
CA ARG A 224 -8.19 -17.02 11.75
C ARG A 224 -7.87 -15.61 12.25
N PHE A 225 -6.63 -15.45 12.71
CA PHE A 225 -6.02 -14.18 13.12
C PHE A 225 -6.81 -13.32 14.15
N PRO A 226 -7.43 -13.92 15.19
CA PRO A 226 -8.23 -13.14 16.13
C PRO A 226 -7.45 -12.05 16.87
N LEU A 227 -6.19 -12.28 17.23
CA LEU A 227 -5.39 -11.28 17.95
C LEU A 227 -4.91 -10.18 17.02
N ALA A 228 -4.42 -10.55 15.84
CA ALA A 228 -4.01 -9.57 14.85
C ALA A 228 -5.21 -8.71 14.38
N HIS A 229 -6.43 -9.27 14.38
CA HIS A 229 -7.63 -8.46 14.12
C HIS A 229 -7.94 -7.52 15.26
N LEU A 230 -7.99 -7.99 16.51
CA LEU A 230 -8.21 -7.10 17.64
C LEU A 230 -7.23 -5.92 17.65
N ALA A 231 -5.94 -6.21 17.43
CA ALA A 231 -4.85 -5.24 17.33
C ALA A 231 -5.08 -4.12 16.30
N HIS A 232 -5.80 -4.39 15.20
CA HIS A 232 -6.06 -3.42 14.13
C HIS A 232 -7.55 -3.12 13.96
N SER A 233 -8.39 -3.56 14.90
CA SER A 233 -9.83 -3.41 14.81
C SER A 233 -10.27 -1.99 15.12
N ASN A 234 -11.45 -1.63 14.63
CA ASN A 234 -12.13 -0.41 15.02
C ASN A 234 -13.45 -0.78 15.69
N ILE A 235 -13.75 -0.11 16.80
CA ILE A 235 -14.97 -0.30 17.57
C ILE A 235 -15.56 1.09 17.80
N ALA A 236 -16.61 1.40 17.05
CA ALA A 236 -17.34 2.64 17.18
C ALA A 236 -18.58 2.44 18.05
N VAL A 237 -18.86 3.41 18.92
CA VAL A 237 -20.10 3.53 19.66
C VAL A 237 -20.73 4.89 19.36
N GLY A 238 -22.02 4.92 19.06
CA GLY A 238 -22.68 6.17 18.67
C GLY A 238 -24.00 5.97 17.94
N PRO A 239 -24.67 7.05 17.56
CA PRO A 239 -25.83 7.03 16.68
C PRO A 239 -25.36 6.79 15.23
N PHE A 240 -25.25 5.51 14.85
CA PHE A 240 -24.82 5.10 13.51
C PHE A 240 -25.94 4.42 12.73
N ALA A 241 -26.22 4.95 11.55
CA ALA A 241 -27.03 4.28 10.54
C ALA A 241 -26.18 3.25 9.80
N LEU A 242 -26.71 2.04 9.62
CA LEU A 242 -26.05 0.94 8.93
C LEU A 242 -26.72 0.69 7.59
N ALA A 243 -25.94 0.69 6.52
CA ALA A 243 -26.30 0.15 5.23
C ALA A 243 -25.48 -1.11 4.96
N GLU A 244 -26.10 -2.14 4.40
CA GLU A 244 -25.43 -3.40 4.07
C GLU A 244 -25.78 -3.84 2.66
N ARG A 245 -24.79 -4.42 1.96
CA ARG A 245 -24.99 -5.08 0.67
C ARG A 245 -24.05 -6.26 0.55
N ARG A 246 -24.57 -7.38 0.02
CA ARG A 246 -23.73 -8.50 -0.40
C ARG A 246 -23.15 -8.21 -1.79
N ILE A 247 -21.82 -8.26 -1.91
CA ILE A 247 -21.08 -8.05 -3.15
C ILE A 247 -20.16 -9.26 -3.32
N GLY A 248 -20.43 -10.08 -4.33
CA GLY A 248 -19.79 -11.39 -4.47
C GLY A 248 -20.03 -12.27 -3.24
N ALA A 249 -18.95 -12.75 -2.63
CA ALA A 249 -19.00 -13.54 -1.40
C ALA A 249 -19.01 -12.68 -0.11
N VAL A 250 -18.73 -11.37 -0.23
CA VAL A 250 -18.47 -10.49 0.91
C VAL A 250 -19.72 -9.70 1.29
N ARG A 251 -20.01 -9.63 2.58
CA ARG A 251 -21.01 -8.73 3.15
C ARG A 251 -20.36 -7.37 3.45
N VAL A 252 -20.64 -6.38 2.61
CA VAL A 252 -20.10 -5.03 2.79
C VAL A 252 -21.06 -4.21 3.64
N ARG A 253 -20.55 -3.64 4.73
CA ARG A 253 -21.28 -2.80 5.67
C ARG A 253 -20.71 -1.39 5.66
N VAL A 254 -21.58 -0.39 5.59
CA VAL A 254 -21.21 1.02 5.71
C VAL A 254 -21.96 1.58 6.91
N ALA A 255 -21.20 2.07 7.88
CA ALA A 255 -21.74 2.80 9.01
C ALA A 255 -21.51 4.28 8.79
N ALA A 256 -22.60 5.03 8.72
CA ALA A 256 -22.61 6.48 8.59
C ALA A 256 -23.23 7.12 9.83
N PHE A 257 -22.80 8.33 10.16
CA PHE A 257 -23.33 9.03 11.32
C PHE A 257 -24.81 9.40 11.08
N GLU A 258 -25.68 9.11 12.05
CA GLU A 258 -27.12 9.21 11.87
C GLU A 258 -27.61 10.65 11.76
N SER A 259 -26.89 11.63 12.33
CA SER A 259 -27.27 13.05 12.21
C SER A 259 -26.97 13.64 10.83
N TRP A 260 -26.20 12.97 9.97
CA TRP A 260 -26.04 13.40 8.59
C TRP A 260 -27.37 13.32 7.83
N PRO A 261 -27.64 14.22 6.87
CA PRO A 261 -28.82 14.12 6.01
C PRO A 261 -28.96 12.73 5.34
N GLU A 262 -30.19 12.23 5.21
CA GLU A 262 -30.47 10.88 4.69
C GLU A 262 -29.93 10.68 3.26
N ASP A 263 -30.03 11.70 2.41
CA ASP A 263 -29.48 11.69 1.05
C ASP A 263 -27.95 11.56 1.07
N LYS A 264 -27.26 12.25 1.98
CA LYS A 264 -25.82 12.10 2.22
C LYS A 264 -25.49 10.68 2.64
N ARG A 265 -26.15 10.13 3.67
CA ARG A 265 -25.90 8.75 4.15
C ARG A 265 -26.10 7.72 3.04
N SER A 266 -27.20 7.84 2.29
CA SER A 266 -27.55 6.94 1.19
C SER A 266 -26.55 6.99 0.04
N ARG A 267 -26.16 8.20 -0.40
CA ARG A 267 -25.17 8.42 -1.45
C ARG A 267 -23.80 7.85 -1.06
N VAL A 268 -23.33 8.16 0.14
CA VAL A 268 -22.04 7.67 0.65
C VAL A 268 -22.00 6.14 0.72
N ALA A 269 -23.06 5.51 1.24
CA ALA A 269 -23.15 4.06 1.27
C ALA A 269 -23.14 3.46 -0.15
N LEU A 270 -23.91 4.04 -1.07
CA LEU A 270 -23.97 3.59 -2.47
C LEU A 270 -22.61 3.67 -3.15
N ASP A 271 -21.87 4.76 -2.97
CA ASP A 271 -20.56 4.97 -3.58
C ASP A 271 -19.51 4.01 -3.03
N VAL A 272 -19.51 3.77 -1.71
CA VAL A 272 -18.64 2.77 -1.09
C VAL A 272 -18.94 1.37 -1.63
N PHE A 273 -20.22 1.01 -1.79
CA PHE A 273 -20.60 -0.26 -2.42
C PHE A 273 -20.13 -0.37 -3.86
N ARG A 274 -20.23 0.71 -4.66
CA ARG A 274 -19.74 0.72 -6.04
C ARG A 274 -18.24 0.54 -6.11
N ILE A 275 -17.48 1.23 -5.25
CA ILE A 275 -16.02 1.06 -5.15
C ILE A 275 -15.67 -0.39 -4.81
N TYR A 276 -16.31 -0.96 -3.79
CA TYR A 276 -16.04 -2.35 -3.42
C TYR A 276 -16.41 -3.34 -4.55
N ALA A 277 -17.51 -3.09 -5.26
CA ALA A 277 -17.89 -3.90 -6.43
C ALA A 277 -16.88 -3.82 -7.59
N ALA A 278 -16.13 -2.72 -7.73
CA ALA A 278 -15.02 -2.65 -8.68
C ALA A 278 -13.88 -3.60 -8.25
N PHE A 279 -13.52 -3.62 -6.96
CA PHE A 279 -12.54 -4.55 -6.42
C PHE A 279 -12.97 -6.02 -6.55
N ASP A 280 -14.22 -6.36 -6.22
CA ASP A 280 -14.74 -7.73 -6.33
C ASP A 280 -14.68 -8.25 -7.78
N ARG A 281 -14.90 -7.37 -8.77
CA ARG A 281 -14.84 -7.71 -10.19
C ARG A 281 -13.41 -7.96 -10.69
N GLU A 282 -12.47 -7.11 -10.30
CA GLU A 282 -11.10 -7.13 -10.85
C GLU A 282 -10.13 -7.95 -10.01
N THR A 283 -10.26 -7.91 -8.69
CA THR A 283 -9.34 -8.55 -7.73
C THR A 283 -10.08 -9.11 -6.49
N PRO A 284 -10.95 -10.13 -6.67
CA PRO A 284 -11.78 -10.65 -5.58
C PRO A 284 -10.96 -11.24 -4.43
N CYS A 285 -11.26 -10.76 -3.23
CA CYS A 285 -10.68 -11.22 -1.97
C CYS A 285 -11.38 -12.50 -1.49
N ARG A 286 -10.76 -13.66 -1.74
CA ARG A 286 -11.34 -14.97 -1.39
C ARG A 286 -11.14 -15.26 0.10
N GLY A 287 -12.20 -15.72 0.77
CA GLY A 287 -12.16 -16.08 2.19
C GLY A 287 -12.44 -14.93 3.16
N LEU A 288 -12.69 -13.72 2.65
CA LEU A 288 -13.27 -12.64 3.44
C LEU A 288 -14.80 -12.77 3.43
N GLU A 289 -15.42 -12.75 4.60
CA GLU A 289 -16.88 -12.91 4.72
C GLU A 289 -17.60 -11.57 4.87
N ALA A 290 -16.93 -10.58 5.48
CA ALA A 290 -17.47 -9.26 5.70
C ALA A 290 -16.38 -8.19 5.61
N TYR A 291 -16.75 -7.01 5.13
CA TYR A 291 -15.91 -5.81 5.12
C TYR A 291 -16.71 -4.62 5.64
N THR A 292 -16.19 -3.90 6.62
CA THR A 292 -16.93 -2.79 7.25
C THR A 292 -16.18 -1.47 7.09
N VAL A 293 -16.86 -0.46 6.56
CA VAL A 293 -16.38 0.92 6.50
C VAL A 293 -17.15 1.75 7.50
N ILE A 294 -16.45 2.30 8.50
CA ILE A 294 -17.03 3.17 9.53
C ILE A 294 -16.64 4.62 9.21
N LEU A 295 -17.63 5.42 8.86
CA LEU A 295 -17.45 6.82 8.48
C LEU A 295 -17.89 7.70 9.64
N LEU A 296 -16.96 8.53 10.10
CA LEU A 296 -17.11 9.34 11.30
C LEU A 296 -17.30 10.81 10.92
N PRO A 297 -17.98 11.62 11.75
CA PRO A 297 -17.90 13.06 11.67
C PRO A 297 -16.52 13.54 12.17
N LEU A 298 -16.32 14.85 12.24
CA LEU A 298 -15.20 15.44 12.97
C LEU A 298 -15.38 15.21 14.48
N ALA A 299 -14.27 15.25 15.23
CA ALA A 299 -14.29 15.29 16.69
C ALA A 299 -14.93 16.59 17.21
N ASP A 300 -15.27 16.64 18.50
CA ASP A 300 -15.88 17.80 19.16
C ASP A 300 -15.01 19.09 19.04
N ASP A 301 -13.69 18.95 18.84
CA ASP A 301 -12.75 20.06 18.62
C ASP A 301 -12.55 20.43 17.14
N GLY A 302 -13.33 19.82 16.23
CA GLY A 302 -13.25 20.02 14.79
C GLY A 302 -12.10 19.29 14.10
N ARG A 303 -11.32 18.45 14.80
CA ARG A 303 -10.24 17.66 14.19
C ARG A 303 -10.74 16.36 13.59
N ALA A 304 -10.00 15.85 12.61
CA ALA A 304 -10.23 14.53 12.05
C ALA A 304 -9.95 13.44 13.09
N VAL A 305 -10.66 12.33 12.97
CA VAL A 305 -10.43 11.08 13.70
C VAL A 305 -9.99 10.02 12.71
N ALA A 306 -8.83 9.44 12.95
CA ALA A 306 -8.29 8.32 12.21
C ALA A 306 -8.51 7.04 13.02
N GLY A 307 -9.20 6.08 12.39
CA GLY A 307 -9.16 4.69 12.83
C GLY A 307 -8.10 3.90 12.07
N LYS A 308 -7.86 2.68 12.54
CA LYS A 308 -7.03 1.71 11.83
C LYS A 308 -7.73 1.21 10.56
N PHE A 309 -6.97 0.56 9.71
CA PHE A 309 -7.52 -0.22 8.61
C PHE A 309 -6.82 -1.58 8.57
N TRP A 310 -7.56 -2.60 8.18
CA TRP A 310 -7.03 -3.95 8.08
C TRP A 310 -7.86 -4.83 7.13
N ALA A 311 -7.72 -6.15 7.24
CA ALA A 311 -8.35 -7.11 6.33
C ALA A 311 -9.89 -7.00 6.28
N ALA A 312 -10.56 -6.77 7.41
CA ALA A 312 -12.03 -6.77 7.50
C ALA A 312 -12.68 -5.38 7.56
N GLY A 313 -11.92 -4.30 7.43
CA GLY A 313 -12.51 -2.98 7.42
C GLY A 313 -11.58 -1.82 7.73
N GLN A 314 -12.19 -0.66 7.91
CA GLN A 314 -11.53 0.62 8.13
C GLN A 314 -12.45 1.60 8.85
N ALA A 315 -11.86 2.58 9.53
CA ALA A 315 -12.59 3.73 10.06
C ALA A 315 -11.82 5.04 9.86
N PHE A 316 -12.54 6.14 9.59
CA PHE A 316 -11.96 7.50 9.53
C PHE A 316 -13.06 8.57 9.46
N SER A 317 -12.70 9.82 9.77
CA SER A 317 -13.56 10.98 9.58
C SER A 317 -13.77 11.29 8.11
N TYR A 318 -15.00 11.07 7.64
CA TYR A 318 -15.42 11.42 6.28
C TYR A 318 -15.55 12.94 6.12
N ASP A 319 -16.06 13.63 7.15
CA ASP A 319 -16.27 15.08 7.13
C ASP A 319 -14.96 15.88 7.13
N ALA A 320 -13.83 15.27 7.53
CA ALA A 320 -12.50 15.88 7.38
C ALA A 320 -12.10 16.12 5.93
N TYR A 321 -12.77 15.45 5.00
CA TYR A 321 -12.60 15.61 3.57
C TYR A 321 -13.82 16.25 2.93
N ASP A 322 -14.79 16.75 3.71
CA ASP A 322 -16.04 17.39 3.23
C ASP A 322 -16.77 16.58 2.14
N GLY A 323 -16.74 15.26 2.24
CA GLY A 323 -17.28 14.35 1.22
C GLY A 323 -16.71 14.51 -0.19
N THR A 324 -15.53 15.11 -0.31
CA THR A 324 -14.81 15.27 -1.57
C THR A 324 -14.29 13.94 -2.11
N ARG A 325 -13.82 13.99 -3.37
CA ARG A 325 -13.06 12.93 -4.06
C ARG A 325 -12.06 12.21 -3.14
N ARG A 326 -11.36 12.94 -2.27
CA ARG A 326 -10.31 12.39 -1.42
C ARG A 326 -10.81 11.36 -0.40
N ALA A 327 -12.05 11.49 0.09
CA ALA A 327 -12.63 10.50 0.99
C ALA A 327 -12.76 9.15 0.30
N TYR A 328 -13.22 9.14 -0.94
CA TYR A 328 -13.42 7.92 -1.74
C TYR A 328 -12.11 7.31 -2.21
N GLU A 329 -11.12 8.14 -2.59
CA GLU A 329 -9.74 7.67 -2.82
C GLU A 329 -9.22 6.93 -1.58
N LEU A 330 -9.38 7.50 -0.38
CA LEU A 330 -8.92 6.86 0.86
C LEU A 330 -9.64 5.53 1.13
N VAL A 331 -10.95 5.43 0.87
CA VAL A 331 -11.70 4.17 0.95
C VAL A 331 -11.07 3.13 0.02
N ALA A 332 -10.87 3.49 -1.25
CA ALA A 332 -10.33 2.60 -2.27
C ALA A 332 -8.89 2.17 -1.95
N HIS A 333 -8.02 3.09 -1.54
CA HIS A 333 -6.64 2.81 -1.13
C HIS A 333 -6.58 1.79 0.01
N ARG A 334 -7.44 1.93 1.02
CA ARG A 334 -7.50 1.02 2.16
C ARG A 334 -8.09 -0.35 1.81
N ILE A 335 -9.06 -0.42 0.90
CA ILE A 335 -9.54 -1.70 0.33
C ILE A 335 -8.42 -2.37 -0.47
N ALA A 336 -7.63 -1.61 -1.22
CA ALA A 336 -6.49 -2.17 -1.97
C ALA A 336 -5.49 -2.86 -1.05
N HIS A 337 -5.23 -2.31 0.15
CA HIS A 337 -4.37 -2.99 1.12
C HIS A 337 -4.92 -4.33 1.62
N THR A 338 -6.24 -4.46 1.76
CA THR A 338 -6.88 -5.76 2.02
C THR A 338 -6.51 -6.79 0.95
N VAL A 339 -6.48 -6.37 -0.31
CA VAL A 339 -6.22 -7.23 -1.47
C VAL A 339 -4.73 -7.55 -1.65
N ASN A 340 -3.82 -6.60 -1.40
CA ASN A 340 -2.41 -6.76 -1.77
C ASN A 340 -1.45 -7.01 -0.60
N ARG A 341 -1.86 -6.76 0.65
CA ARG A 341 -0.96 -6.82 1.82
C ARG A 341 -1.53 -7.60 2.99
N GLU A 342 -2.80 -7.39 3.32
CA GLU A 342 -3.36 -7.92 4.57
C GLU A 342 -3.60 -9.43 4.53
N PRO A 343 -3.62 -10.12 5.70
CA PRO A 343 -3.89 -11.55 5.74
C PRO A 343 -5.23 -11.94 5.09
N LEU A 344 -5.36 -13.21 4.72
CA LEU A 344 -6.48 -13.84 3.97
C LEU A 344 -6.51 -13.59 2.47
N CYS A 345 -6.26 -12.36 2.02
CA CYS A 345 -6.31 -12.04 0.58
C CYS A 345 -4.95 -11.59 0.07
N GLY A 346 -4.30 -10.69 0.80
CA GLY A 346 -2.96 -10.20 0.47
C GLY A 346 -1.89 -11.26 0.32
N PHE A 347 -0.81 -10.84 -0.31
CA PHE A 347 0.39 -11.62 -0.54
C PHE A 347 1.60 -10.95 0.14
N ARG A 348 2.70 -11.69 0.26
CA ARG A 348 3.95 -11.18 0.84
C ARG A 348 5.05 -11.20 -0.22
N LEU A 349 5.67 -10.07 -0.48
CA LEU A 349 6.80 -9.99 -1.42
C LEU A 349 8.07 -10.59 -0.81
N VAL A 350 8.95 -11.13 -1.66
CA VAL A 350 10.23 -11.73 -1.23
C VAL A 350 11.25 -10.69 -0.82
N ALA A 351 11.37 -9.65 -1.62
CA ALA A 351 12.43 -8.68 -1.47
C ALA A 351 11.86 -7.38 -0.89
N PRO A 352 12.45 -6.84 0.19
CA PRO A 352 12.03 -5.56 0.74
C PRO A 352 12.03 -4.44 -0.31
N ASP A 353 12.96 -4.46 -1.26
CA ASP A 353 13.09 -3.46 -2.35
C ASP A 353 11.97 -3.53 -3.40
N GLU A 354 11.03 -4.45 -3.28
CA GLU A 354 9.83 -4.56 -4.10
C GLU A 354 8.58 -3.97 -3.43
N ARG A 355 8.69 -3.50 -2.19
CA ARG A 355 7.56 -2.98 -1.39
C ARG A 355 6.91 -1.74 -2.01
N TRP A 356 7.62 -0.97 -2.83
CA TRP A 356 7.06 0.11 -3.65
C TRP A 356 5.82 -0.32 -4.44
N PHE A 357 5.73 -1.59 -4.87
CA PHE A 357 4.59 -2.08 -5.65
C PHE A 357 3.32 -2.16 -4.81
N VAL A 358 3.43 -2.41 -3.51
CA VAL A 358 2.27 -2.51 -2.59
C VAL A 358 1.59 -1.14 -2.44
N GLU A 359 2.35 -0.10 -2.11
CA GLU A 359 1.81 1.26 -1.99
C GLU A 359 1.50 1.88 -3.35
N GLY A 360 2.33 1.60 -4.36
CA GLY A 360 2.13 2.08 -5.73
C GLY A 360 0.87 1.54 -6.37
N TRP A 361 0.60 0.23 -6.23
CA TRP A 361 -0.65 -0.35 -6.76
C TRP A 361 -1.86 0.17 -6.01
N ALA A 362 -1.81 0.23 -4.66
CA ALA A 362 -2.89 0.77 -3.85
C ALA A 362 -3.26 2.21 -4.25
N SER A 363 -2.24 3.07 -4.41
CA SER A 363 -2.42 4.47 -4.82
C SER A 363 -2.85 4.62 -6.29
N TRP A 364 -2.56 3.64 -7.16
CA TRP A 364 -3.04 3.66 -8.54
C TRP A 364 -4.51 3.23 -8.63
N VAL A 365 -4.90 2.15 -7.92
CA VAL A 365 -6.29 1.71 -7.90
C VAL A 365 -7.20 2.61 -7.09
N GLU A 366 -6.67 3.42 -6.16
CA GLU A 366 -7.45 4.44 -5.44
C GLU A 366 -8.18 5.38 -6.43
N VAL A 367 -7.56 5.65 -7.59
CA VAL A 367 -8.13 6.43 -8.67
C VAL A 367 -8.91 5.54 -9.65
N THR A 368 -8.27 4.50 -10.21
CA THR A 368 -8.86 3.76 -11.34
C THR A 368 -10.10 2.96 -10.93
N HIS A 369 -10.14 2.39 -9.73
CA HIS A 369 -11.35 1.69 -9.25
C HIS A 369 -12.46 2.67 -8.86
N GLY A 370 -12.12 3.85 -8.33
CA GLY A 370 -13.10 4.91 -8.09
C GLY A 370 -13.74 5.41 -9.38
N MET A 371 -12.95 5.51 -10.47
CA MET A 371 -13.44 5.85 -11.80
C MET A 371 -14.30 4.73 -12.39
N ALA A 372 -13.83 3.48 -12.34
CA ALA A 372 -14.60 2.31 -12.81
C ALA A 372 -15.94 2.14 -12.05
N ALA A 373 -15.99 2.60 -10.80
CA ALA A 373 -17.19 2.65 -9.97
C ALA A 373 -18.13 3.83 -10.31
N GLY A 374 -17.69 4.79 -11.13
CA GLY A 374 -18.43 6.03 -11.43
C GLY A 374 -18.51 7.01 -10.26
N VAL A 375 -17.62 6.87 -9.26
CA VAL A 375 -17.58 7.73 -8.06
C VAL A 375 -16.56 8.86 -8.22
N ILE A 376 -15.45 8.59 -8.91
CA ILE A 376 -14.43 9.58 -9.25
C ILE A 376 -14.59 9.97 -10.72
N GLY A 377 -14.84 11.25 -10.98
CA GLY A 377 -15.21 11.74 -12.32
C GLY A 377 -14.04 12.01 -13.27
N SER A 378 -12.79 11.97 -12.81
CA SER A 378 -11.62 12.33 -13.65
C SER A 378 -10.31 11.73 -13.15
N GLU A 379 -9.30 11.72 -14.03
CA GLU A 379 -7.91 11.36 -13.71
C GLU A 379 -7.14 12.48 -12.97
N GLN A 380 -7.82 13.51 -12.49
CA GLN A 380 -7.19 14.71 -11.92
C GLN A 380 -6.18 14.38 -10.81
N ARG A 381 -6.42 13.33 -10.01
CA ARG A 381 -5.45 12.84 -9.03
C ARG A 381 -4.13 12.42 -9.68
N LEU A 382 -4.17 11.64 -10.77
CA LEU A 382 -2.96 11.24 -11.49
C LEU A 382 -2.24 12.45 -12.12
N VAL A 383 -2.99 13.45 -12.56
CA VAL A 383 -2.43 14.73 -13.05
C VAL A 383 -1.70 15.48 -11.94
N GLU A 384 -2.31 15.59 -10.75
CA GLU A 384 -1.68 16.20 -9.57
C GLU A 384 -0.39 15.45 -9.19
N LEU A 385 -0.43 14.11 -9.16
CA LEU A 385 0.75 13.30 -8.87
C LEU A 385 1.86 13.52 -9.90
N GLY A 386 1.53 13.57 -11.19
CA GLY A 386 2.52 13.83 -12.23
C GLY A 386 3.07 15.25 -12.20
N ALA A 387 2.28 16.25 -11.80
CA ALA A 387 2.76 17.62 -11.57
C ALA A 387 3.75 17.70 -10.40
N THR A 388 3.42 17.07 -9.27
CA THR A 388 4.34 16.94 -8.12
C THR A 388 5.62 16.20 -8.52
N TYR A 389 5.47 15.06 -9.19
CA TYR A 389 6.60 14.28 -9.70
C TYR A 389 7.52 15.11 -10.60
N ARG A 390 6.94 15.82 -11.57
CA ARG A 390 7.68 16.72 -12.46
C ARG A 390 8.43 17.78 -11.68
N SER A 391 7.80 18.41 -10.69
CA SER A 391 8.44 19.42 -9.83
C SER A 391 9.67 18.84 -9.11
N VAL A 392 9.55 17.67 -8.49
CA VAL A 392 10.64 17.01 -7.75
C VAL A 392 11.73 16.49 -8.69
N ALA A 393 11.38 15.88 -9.81
CA ALA A 393 12.34 15.38 -10.80
C ALA A 393 13.10 16.52 -11.51
N LEU A 394 12.41 17.64 -11.75
CA LEU A 394 13.03 18.90 -12.16
C LEU A 394 13.64 19.65 -10.99
N GLY A 395 13.63 19.13 -9.76
CA GLY A 395 14.10 19.70 -8.48
C GLY A 395 13.72 21.15 -8.24
N LEU A 396 12.57 21.54 -8.78
CA LEU A 396 11.92 22.81 -8.52
C LEU A 396 11.40 22.86 -7.08
N ASP A 397 11.19 21.69 -6.47
CA ASP A 397 10.95 21.55 -5.04
C ASP A 397 12.30 21.53 -4.28
N PRO A 398 12.61 22.57 -3.47
CA PRO A 398 13.86 22.61 -2.71
C PRO A 398 13.84 21.67 -1.49
N LEU A 399 12.67 21.18 -1.08
CA LEU A 399 12.45 20.37 0.12
C LEU A 399 12.38 18.87 -0.18
N LEU A 400 12.30 18.49 -1.45
CA LEU A 400 12.18 17.11 -1.91
C LEU A 400 13.19 16.82 -3.02
N ARG A 401 13.84 15.67 -2.93
CA ARG A 401 14.74 15.17 -3.98
C ARG A 401 14.21 13.87 -4.52
N ASP A 402 14.38 13.66 -5.83
CA ASP A 402 14.04 12.38 -6.44
C ASP A 402 14.98 11.28 -5.92
N ALA A 403 14.40 10.10 -5.68
CA ALA A 403 15.09 8.92 -5.18
C ALA A 403 14.61 7.67 -5.92
N PRO A 404 15.39 6.58 -6.00
CA PRO A 404 14.94 5.35 -6.63
C PRO A 404 13.91 4.65 -5.74
N LEU A 405 12.93 3.98 -6.34
CA LEU A 405 11.88 3.27 -5.59
C LEU A 405 12.43 2.16 -4.69
N LEU A 406 13.59 1.56 -4.99
CA LEU A 406 14.22 0.57 -4.10
C LEU A 406 14.59 1.15 -2.73
N ARG A 407 14.73 2.48 -2.60
CA ARG A 407 15.03 3.13 -1.31
C ARG A 407 13.84 3.15 -0.37
N GLU A 408 12.63 2.93 -0.88
CA GLU A 408 11.40 2.84 -0.08
C GLU A 408 11.55 1.80 1.05
N ALA A 409 12.21 0.68 0.77
CA ALA A 409 12.47 -0.36 1.76
C ALA A 409 13.40 0.07 2.91
N ALA A 410 14.30 1.03 2.64
CA ALA A 410 15.27 1.53 3.60
C ALA A 410 14.70 2.67 4.45
N SER A 411 13.64 3.31 3.98
CA SER A 411 12.98 4.39 4.69
C SER A 411 12.23 3.87 5.92
N ARG A 412 12.59 4.40 7.09
CA ARG A 412 11.95 4.08 8.36
C ARG A 412 11.18 5.29 8.85
N GLY A 413 9.93 5.39 8.41
CA GLY A 413 9.01 6.39 8.93
C GLY A 413 8.25 7.12 7.84
N GLU A 414 7.73 8.28 8.20
CA GLU A 414 6.86 9.09 7.35
C GLU A 414 7.55 10.36 6.89
N ASP A 415 8.85 10.28 6.59
CA ASP A 415 9.58 11.41 6.04
C ASP A 415 9.02 11.79 4.65
N ARG A 416 9.32 13.02 4.23
CA ARG A 416 8.79 13.57 2.98
C ARG A 416 9.23 12.75 1.76
N GLU A 417 10.45 12.18 1.77
CA GLU A 417 10.95 11.32 0.69
C GLU A 417 10.09 10.06 0.57
N THR A 418 9.78 9.41 1.69
CA THR A 418 8.93 8.21 1.77
C THR A 418 7.54 8.49 1.24
N LEU A 419 6.93 9.61 1.65
CA LEU A 419 5.60 10.01 1.15
C LEU A 419 5.61 10.27 -0.35
N TYR A 420 6.66 10.92 -0.85
CA TYR A 420 6.84 11.13 -2.28
C TYR A 420 7.02 9.80 -3.04
N LEU A 421 7.82 8.88 -2.54
CA LEU A 421 8.03 7.57 -3.17
C LEU A 421 6.74 6.75 -3.18
N HIS A 422 6.02 6.66 -2.06
CA HIS A 422 4.81 5.86 -1.90
C HIS A 422 3.64 6.39 -2.70
N TYR A 423 3.34 7.68 -2.53
CA TYR A 423 2.06 8.27 -2.95
C TYR A 423 2.18 9.12 -4.21
N THR A 424 3.39 9.35 -4.73
CA THR A 424 3.61 10.11 -5.97
C THR A 424 4.34 9.27 -7.02
N LYS A 425 5.57 8.81 -6.74
CA LYS A 425 6.39 8.14 -7.75
C LYS A 425 5.90 6.72 -8.06
N ALA A 426 5.63 5.91 -7.04
CA ALA A 426 5.21 4.53 -7.20
C ALA A 426 3.91 4.36 -8.01
N PRO A 427 2.79 5.10 -7.75
CA PRO A 427 1.59 4.96 -8.57
C PRO A 427 1.80 5.35 -10.03
N LEU A 428 2.65 6.33 -10.32
CA LEU A 428 2.99 6.69 -11.70
C LEU A 428 3.78 5.57 -12.40
N VAL A 429 4.71 4.92 -11.70
CA VAL A 429 5.43 3.74 -12.22
C VAL A 429 4.47 2.57 -12.46
N VAL A 430 3.47 2.36 -11.59
CA VAL A 430 2.43 1.35 -11.81
C VAL A 430 1.54 1.70 -13.02
N ALA A 431 1.19 2.98 -13.20
CA ALA A 431 0.44 3.42 -14.38
C ALA A 431 1.21 3.15 -15.69
N VAL A 432 2.52 3.40 -15.71
CA VAL A 432 3.38 3.06 -16.86
C VAL A 432 3.45 1.54 -17.06
N LEU A 433 3.52 0.76 -15.99
CA LEU A 433 3.48 -0.70 -16.09
C LEU A 433 2.18 -1.20 -16.72
N ASP A 434 1.02 -0.67 -16.30
CA ASP A 434 -0.28 -1.03 -16.88
C ASP A 434 -0.37 -0.66 -18.36
N HIS A 435 0.08 0.54 -18.72
CA HIS A 435 0.16 0.97 -20.10
C HIS A 435 1.02 0.02 -20.96
N GLU A 436 2.23 -0.32 -20.49
CA GLU A 436 3.15 -1.21 -21.20
C GLU A 436 2.60 -2.63 -21.33
N LEU A 437 1.94 -3.15 -20.30
CA LEU A 437 1.29 -4.46 -20.35
C LEU A 437 0.19 -4.47 -21.41
N ARG A 438 -0.69 -3.48 -21.41
CA ARG A 438 -1.77 -3.36 -22.40
C ARG A 438 -1.21 -3.23 -23.80
N ARG A 439 -0.25 -2.31 -24.02
CA ARG A 439 0.37 -2.06 -25.33
C ARG A 439 0.98 -3.32 -25.93
N ARG A 440 1.77 -4.07 -25.15
CA ARG A 440 2.48 -5.28 -25.63
C ARG A 440 1.55 -6.47 -25.86
N SER A 441 0.38 -6.48 -25.23
CA SER A 441 -0.57 -7.59 -25.29
C SER A 441 -1.83 -7.27 -26.07
N ALA A 442 -1.87 -6.15 -26.80
CA ALA A 442 -3.08 -5.63 -27.46
C ALA A 442 -4.29 -5.55 -26.50
N GLY A 443 -4.04 -5.16 -25.24
CA GLY A 443 -5.03 -4.99 -24.19
C GLY A 443 -5.34 -6.24 -23.36
N ALA A 444 -4.79 -7.41 -23.71
CA ALA A 444 -5.12 -8.67 -23.03
C ALA A 444 -4.53 -8.81 -21.61
N LYS A 445 -3.46 -8.05 -21.29
CA LYS A 445 -2.79 -8.07 -19.98
C LYS A 445 -2.85 -6.69 -19.34
N THR A 446 -3.09 -6.67 -18.03
CA THR A 446 -3.19 -5.46 -17.20
C THR A 446 -2.49 -5.69 -15.86
N VAL A 447 -2.19 -4.61 -15.13
CA VAL A 447 -1.67 -4.73 -13.76
C VAL A 447 -2.70 -5.39 -12.83
N ASN A 448 -4.00 -5.08 -12.97
CA ASN A 448 -5.03 -5.75 -12.16
C ASN A 448 -5.15 -7.24 -12.48
N GLY A 449 -5.03 -7.62 -13.76
CA GLY A 449 -4.95 -9.03 -14.16
C GLY A 449 -3.71 -9.73 -13.59
N PHE A 450 -2.57 -9.02 -13.52
CA PHE A 450 -1.38 -9.52 -12.85
C PHE A 450 -1.59 -9.73 -11.35
N VAL A 451 -2.14 -8.73 -10.65
CA VAL A 451 -2.43 -8.80 -9.20
C VAL A 451 -3.47 -9.88 -8.88
N ALA A 452 -4.51 -10.04 -9.70
CA ALA A 452 -5.46 -11.14 -9.57
C ALA A 452 -4.79 -12.51 -9.72
N GLY A 453 -3.86 -12.63 -10.67
CA GLY A 453 -3.02 -13.82 -10.84
C GLY A 453 -2.13 -14.11 -9.63
N LEU A 454 -1.51 -13.07 -9.05
CA LEU A 454 -0.75 -13.21 -7.81
C LEU A 454 -1.65 -13.65 -6.66
N HIS A 455 -2.82 -13.04 -6.49
CA HIS A 455 -3.78 -13.43 -5.45
C HIS A 455 -4.21 -14.90 -5.59
N ALA A 456 -4.49 -15.37 -6.81
CA ALA A 456 -4.86 -16.75 -7.04
C ALA A 456 -3.76 -17.77 -6.65
N ARG A 457 -2.48 -17.41 -6.75
CA ARG A 457 -1.33 -18.28 -6.45
C ARG A 457 -0.77 -18.11 -5.04
N TYR A 458 -0.76 -16.88 -4.53
CA TYR A 458 -0.04 -16.46 -3.32
C TYR A 458 -0.94 -15.84 -2.25
N GLY A 459 -2.22 -15.63 -2.55
CA GLY A 459 -3.19 -15.03 -1.64
C GLY A 459 -3.30 -15.78 -0.31
N GLY A 460 -3.78 -15.08 0.71
CA GLY A 460 -3.76 -15.59 2.09
C GLY A 460 -2.36 -15.85 2.63
N ARG A 461 -1.34 -15.22 2.00
CA ARG A 461 0.08 -15.41 2.29
C ARG A 461 0.52 -16.88 2.19
N ALA A 462 -0.07 -17.63 1.26
CA ALA A 462 0.24 -19.05 1.04
C ALA A 462 1.70 -19.29 0.61
N ALA A 463 2.30 -18.31 -0.08
CA ALA A 463 3.68 -18.31 -0.52
C ALA A 463 4.28 -16.89 -0.52
N VAL A 464 5.61 -16.79 -0.55
CA VAL A 464 6.31 -15.52 -0.83
C VAL A 464 6.26 -15.29 -2.33
N VAL A 465 5.90 -14.08 -2.75
CA VAL A 465 5.88 -13.67 -4.16
C VAL A 465 7.27 -13.24 -4.61
N PRO A 466 7.87 -13.91 -5.62
CA PRO A 466 9.03 -13.40 -6.31
C PRO A 466 8.59 -12.42 -7.43
N LEU A 467 8.27 -11.17 -7.06
CA LEU A 467 7.53 -10.23 -7.93
C LEU A 467 8.11 -10.10 -9.33
N ARG A 468 9.43 -9.92 -9.43
CA ARG A 468 10.14 -9.82 -10.72
C ARG A 468 9.96 -11.05 -11.61
N ALA A 469 10.09 -12.25 -11.04
CA ALA A 469 9.96 -13.50 -11.78
C ALA A 469 8.51 -13.70 -12.24
N GLU A 470 7.55 -13.44 -11.36
CA GLU A 470 6.13 -13.52 -11.68
C GLU A 470 5.74 -12.52 -12.77
N LEU A 471 6.25 -11.28 -12.70
CA LEU A 471 5.98 -10.27 -13.72
C LEU A 471 6.63 -10.63 -15.06
N ALA A 472 7.86 -11.15 -15.05
CA ALA A 472 8.53 -11.62 -16.27
C ALA A 472 7.75 -12.75 -16.95
N ALA A 473 7.28 -13.73 -16.16
CA ALA A 473 6.43 -14.81 -16.64
C ALA A 473 5.08 -14.27 -17.17
N TYR A 474 4.44 -13.34 -16.45
CA TYR A 474 3.18 -12.74 -16.87
C TYR A 474 3.33 -11.94 -18.18
N VAL A 475 4.42 -11.18 -18.34
CA VAL A 475 4.72 -10.45 -19.58
C VAL A 475 5.06 -11.42 -20.73
N GLY A 476 5.76 -12.51 -20.43
CA GLY A 476 6.33 -13.44 -21.42
C GLY A 476 7.73 -13.03 -21.88
N GLY A 477 8.51 -12.36 -21.03
CA GLY A 477 9.83 -11.84 -21.37
C GLY A 477 10.51 -11.09 -20.24
N SER A 478 11.70 -10.53 -20.53
CA SER A 478 12.48 -9.79 -19.52
C SER A 478 11.81 -8.47 -19.11
N VAL A 479 11.79 -8.22 -17.80
CA VAL A 479 11.35 -6.96 -17.17
C VAL A 479 12.51 -6.10 -16.69
N GLU A 480 13.75 -6.50 -16.96
CA GLU A 480 14.94 -5.85 -16.41
C GLU A 480 15.11 -4.40 -16.89
N ALA A 481 14.74 -4.10 -18.14
CA ALA A 481 14.73 -2.73 -18.64
C ALA A 481 13.79 -1.83 -17.82
N PHE A 482 12.59 -2.33 -17.50
CA PHE A 482 11.62 -1.61 -16.67
C PHE A 482 12.17 -1.35 -15.26
N PHE A 483 12.69 -2.38 -14.59
CA PHE A 483 13.23 -2.22 -13.23
C PHE A 483 14.46 -1.32 -13.20
N SER A 484 15.41 -1.53 -14.12
CA SER A 484 16.63 -0.72 -14.16
C SER A 484 16.35 0.75 -14.44
N GLN A 485 15.33 1.09 -15.23
CA GLN A 485 14.99 2.47 -15.57
C GLN A 485 14.08 3.14 -14.55
N LEU A 486 13.00 2.48 -14.12
CA LEU A 486 11.92 3.11 -13.37
C LEU A 486 11.96 2.82 -11.86
N VAL A 487 12.60 1.72 -11.45
CA VAL A 487 12.63 1.29 -10.04
C VAL A 487 13.98 1.57 -9.40
N ARG A 488 15.08 1.26 -10.11
CA ARG A 488 16.43 1.30 -9.53
C ARG A 488 17.22 2.57 -9.78
N ARG A 489 16.70 3.48 -10.61
CA ARG A 489 17.35 4.75 -10.92
C ARG A 489 16.51 5.94 -10.47
N ASN A 490 17.22 7.03 -10.17
CA ASN A 490 16.64 8.37 -10.21
C ASN A 490 16.33 8.73 -11.65
N GLY A 491 15.44 9.69 -11.82
CA GLY A 491 15.14 10.24 -13.13
C GLY A 491 13.71 9.95 -13.57
N PHE A 492 13.47 10.31 -14.83
CA PHE A 492 12.15 10.55 -15.38
C PHE A 492 11.38 9.27 -15.68
N ILE A 493 10.13 9.22 -15.22
CA ILE A 493 9.14 8.22 -15.62
C ILE A 493 8.67 8.61 -17.01
N TYR A 494 9.03 7.80 -18.02
CA TYR A 494 8.68 8.06 -19.41
C TYR A 494 8.23 6.78 -20.15
N PRO A 495 7.22 6.85 -21.03
CA PRO A 495 6.32 8.00 -21.23
C PRO A 495 5.48 8.21 -19.97
N LEU A 496 5.19 9.46 -19.64
CA LEU A 496 4.04 9.72 -18.77
C LEU A 496 2.82 9.26 -19.57
N HIS A 497 1.91 8.52 -18.93
CA HIS A 497 0.71 7.93 -19.54
C HIS A 497 0.09 8.86 -20.62
N PRO A 498 -0.33 8.39 -21.80
CA PRO A 498 -0.85 9.28 -22.86
C PRO A 498 -1.96 10.23 -22.38
N GLY A 499 -2.85 9.76 -21.51
CA GLY A 499 -3.88 10.60 -20.86
C GLY A 499 -3.30 11.71 -19.96
N PHE A 500 -2.09 11.55 -19.41
CA PHE A 500 -1.38 12.60 -18.70
C PHE A 500 -0.90 13.71 -19.65
N LEU A 501 -0.42 13.36 -20.85
CA LEU A 501 -0.02 14.35 -21.87
C LEU A 501 -1.25 15.05 -22.48
N GLU A 502 -2.37 14.35 -22.62
CA GLU A 502 -3.64 14.92 -23.07
C GLU A 502 -4.26 15.85 -22.01
N HIS A 503 -4.32 15.43 -20.74
CA HIS A 503 -4.81 16.29 -19.65
C HIS A 503 -3.87 17.46 -19.32
N LEU A 504 -2.55 17.37 -19.54
CA LEU A 504 -1.67 18.54 -19.47
C LEU A 504 -1.97 19.56 -20.58
N ARG A 505 -2.50 19.11 -21.72
CA ARG A 505 -2.95 20.01 -22.78
C ARG A 505 -4.25 20.72 -22.39
N GLU A 506 -5.17 20.00 -21.73
CA GLU A 506 -6.51 20.47 -21.35
C GLU A 506 -6.56 21.24 -20.01
N GLY A 507 -5.73 20.88 -19.03
CA GLY A 507 -5.72 21.39 -17.66
C GLY A 507 -4.95 22.68 -17.42
N ARG A 508 -4.73 23.51 -18.46
CA ARG A 508 -4.06 24.81 -18.32
C ARG A 508 -4.98 25.79 -17.60
N GLY A 509 -4.84 25.90 -16.28
CA GLY A 509 -5.42 26.99 -15.50
C GLY A 509 -4.89 28.35 -15.97
N ALA A 510 -5.72 29.39 -15.82
CA ALA A 510 -5.43 30.78 -16.19
C ALA A 510 -4.08 31.26 -15.62
N GLY A 511 -3.03 31.26 -16.46
CA GLY A 511 -1.69 31.73 -16.10
C GLY A 511 -0.52 30.89 -16.60
N ALA A 512 -0.74 29.65 -17.04
CA ALA A 512 0.29 28.91 -17.78
C ALA A 512 0.25 29.34 -19.27
N PRO A 513 1.40 29.58 -19.93
CA PRO A 513 1.40 29.94 -21.35
C PRO A 513 0.65 28.87 -22.15
N GLU A 514 -0.34 29.32 -22.91
CA GLU A 514 -1.33 28.54 -23.65
C GLU A 514 -0.69 27.56 -24.65
N ARG A 515 0.57 27.82 -25.00
CA ARG A 515 1.43 26.99 -25.84
C ARG A 515 2.88 27.39 -25.59
N VAL A 516 3.75 26.45 -25.26
CA VAL A 516 5.20 26.66 -25.40
C VAL A 516 5.55 26.15 -26.80
N GLU A 517 5.36 27.03 -27.80
CA GLU A 517 5.77 26.74 -29.18
C GLU A 517 7.28 26.92 -29.26
N LEU A 518 8.02 25.83 -29.08
CA LEU A 518 9.43 25.80 -29.45
C LEU A 518 9.51 25.46 -30.94
N ARG A 519 9.70 26.50 -31.75
CA ARG A 519 9.94 26.35 -33.18
C ARG A 519 11.44 26.26 -33.43
N VAL A 520 11.87 25.23 -34.15
CA VAL A 520 13.24 25.08 -34.64
C VAL A 520 13.17 25.15 -36.16
N GLU A 521 13.75 26.20 -36.75
CA GLU A 521 13.68 26.48 -38.21
C GLU A 521 12.25 26.60 -38.76
N GLY A 522 11.33 27.18 -37.98
CA GLY A 522 9.93 27.31 -38.40
C GLY A 522 9.11 26.03 -38.29
N ARG A 523 9.70 24.90 -37.89
CA ARG A 523 8.98 23.67 -37.55
C ARG A 523 8.67 23.62 -36.06
N GLU A 524 7.41 23.35 -35.73
CA GLU A 524 6.96 23.21 -34.35
C GLU A 524 7.47 21.88 -33.78
N LEU A 525 8.26 21.94 -32.70
CA LEU A 525 8.62 20.76 -31.96
C LEU A 525 7.39 20.28 -31.19
N GLY A 526 7.06 19.00 -31.33
CA GLY A 526 6.00 18.38 -30.52
C GLY A 526 6.27 18.59 -29.03
N THR A 527 5.22 18.81 -28.24
CA THR A 527 5.30 19.08 -26.79
C THR A 527 6.19 18.08 -26.03
N GLU A 528 6.17 16.82 -26.48
CA GLU A 528 6.98 15.72 -25.97
C GLU A 528 8.50 15.99 -26.11
N VAL A 529 8.93 16.53 -27.26
CA VAL A 529 10.33 16.91 -27.52
C VAL A 529 10.73 18.12 -26.69
N VAL A 530 9.84 19.11 -26.59
CA VAL A 530 10.04 20.32 -25.78
C VAL A 530 10.24 19.98 -24.31
N GLU A 531 9.41 19.09 -23.77
CA GLU A 531 9.54 18.65 -22.38
C GLU A 531 10.84 17.87 -22.18
N ARG A 532 11.18 16.91 -23.04
CA ARG A 532 12.48 16.20 -22.97
C ARG A 532 13.66 17.16 -22.94
N LEU A 533 13.61 18.24 -23.73
CA LEU A 533 14.68 19.23 -23.80
C LEU A 533 14.76 20.08 -22.53
N LEU A 534 13.63 20.57 -22.01
CA LEU A 534 13.59 21.29 -20.73
C LEU A 534 14.07 20.42 -19.57
N LEU A 535 13.75 19.12 -19.60
CA LEU A 535 14.18 18.12 -18.62
C LEU A 535 15.69 17.86 -18.71
N LEU A 536 16.24 17.72 -19.92
CA LEU A 536 17.68 17.57 -20.15
C LEU A 536 18.45 18.80 -19.65
N LEU A 537 17.94 20.01 -19.93
CA LEU A 537 18.52 21.28 -19.50
C LEU A 537 18.49 21.43 -17.96
N ALA A 538 17.40 21.03 -17.31
CA ALA A 538 17.31 21.05 -15.85
C ALA A 538 18.28 20.04 -15.19
N ARG A 539 18.46 18.85 -15.78
CA ARG A 539 19.41 17.84 -15.30
C ARG A 539 20.86 18.27 -15.50
N LEU A 540 21.18 18.87 -16.66
CA LEU A 540 22.48 19.48 -16.95
C LEU A 540 22.88 20.55 -15.92
N LYS A 541 21.90 21.31 -15.41
CA LYS A 541 22.13 22.34 -14.40
C LYS A 541 22.49 21.78 -13.01
N ARG A 542 22.05 20.57 -12.66
CA ARG A 542 22.23 20.00 -11.31
C ARG A 542 23.31 18.94 -11.20
N GLU A 543 23.40 18.05 -12.18
CA GLU A 543 24.31 16.90 -12.14
C GLU A 543 25.04 16.80 -13.48
N PRO A 544 26.02 17.70 -13.73
CA PRO A 544 26.65 17.81 -15.05
C PRO A 544 27.29 16.51 -15.52
N ALA A 545 27.82 15.70 -14.60
CA ALA A 545 28.43 14.41 -14.91
C ALA A 545 27.42 13.33 -15.32
N ALA A 546 26.30 13.19 -14.60
CA ALA A 546 25.25 12.21 -14.92
C ALA A 546 24.47 12.61 -16.19
N ALA A 547 24.30 13.91 -16.42
CA ALA A 547 23.72 14.43 -17.66
C ALA A 547 24.64 14.17 -18.87
N ARG A 548 25.97 14.30 -18.72
CA ARG A 548 26.95 13.95 -19.75
C ARG A 548 26.87 12.45 -20.14
N GLU A 549 26.72 11.56 -19.16
CA GLU A 549 26.61 10.12 -19.42
C GLU A 549 25.32 9.75 -20.18
N GLU A 550 24.19 10.39 -19.85
CA GLU A 550 22.93 10.21 -20.59
C GLU A 550 22.99 10.79 -22.01
N ILE A 551 23.65 11.93 -22.19
CA ILE A 551 23.88 12.51 -23.52
C ILE A 551 24.75 11.59 -24.38
N VAL A 552 25.87 11.09 -23.84
CA VAL A 552 26.73 10.10 -24.52
C VAL A 552 25.95 8.83 -24.84
N ARG A 553 25.07 8.36 -23.95
CA ARG A 553 24.20 7.20 -24.21
C ARG A 553 23.17 7.49 -25.30
N MET A 554 22.58 8.68 -25.34
CA MET A 554 21.71 9.11 -26.43
C MET A 554 22.48 9.23 -27.75
N GLN A 555 23.73 9.65 -27.71
CA GLN A 555 24.65 9.68 -28.86
C GLN A 555 25.02 8.27 -29.35
N LEU A 556 25.27 7.32 -28.44
CA LEU A 556 25.55 5.93 -28.80
C LEU A 556 24.31 5.22 -29.37
N VAL A 557 23.13 5.49 -28.81
CA VAL A 557 21.86 5.04 -29.38
C VAL A 557 21.65 5.67 -30.76
N HIS A 558 21.99 6.94 -30.94
CA HIS A 558 21.99 7.65 -32.22
C HIS A 558 22.94 7.02 -33.25
N ASP A 559 24.18 6.70 -32.86
CA ASP A 559 25.17 6.08 -33.73
C ASP A 559 24.81 4.62 -34.10
N GLU A 560 24.17 3.89 -33.20
CA GLU A 560 23.64 2.56 -33.50
C GLU A 560 22.37 2.62 -34.36
N TYR A 561 21.56 3.66 -34.22
CA TYR A 561 20.42 3.96 -35.11
C TYR A 561 20.87 4.28 -36.53
N LEU A 562 21.88 5.14 -36.67
CA LEU A 562 22.50 5.52 -37.94
C LEU A 562 23.13 4.30 -38.64
N ARG A 563 23.80 3.42 -37.88
CA ARG A 563 24.38 2.18 -38.40
C ARG A 563 23.35 1.19 -38.94
N ARG A 564 22.14 1.15 -38.36
CA ARG A 564 21.07 0.22 -38.76
C ARG A 564 20.18 0.74 -39.90
N LYS A 565 20.46 1.93 -40.46
CA LYS A 565 19.70 2.56 -41.57
C LYS A 565 18.18 2.60 -41.38
N LEU A 566 17.70 2.57 -40.13
CA LEU A 566 16.28 2.78 -39.84
C LEU A 566 16.04 4.29 -39.85
N THR A 567 15.45 4.76 -40.94
CA THR A 567 15.06 6.14 -41.11
C THR A 567 13.91 6.44 -40.14
N VAL A 568 14.21 7.19 -39.08
CA VAL A 568 13.57 8.47 -38.69
C VAL A 568 14.06 8.79 -37.26
N ILE A 569 15.08 9.66 -37.17
CA ILE A 569 15.15 10.65 -36.09
C ILE A 569 15.04 12.01 -36.78
N PRO A 570 14.17 12.91 -36.31
CA PRO A 570 13.99 14.22 -36.91
C PRO A 570 15.33 15.01 -36.87
N ARG A 571 15.75 15.55 -38.02
CA ARG A 571 16.92 16.43 -38.23
C ARG A 571 16.98 17.58 -37.21
N GLU A 572 15.83 17.94 -36.66
CA GLU A 572 15.55 18.94 -35.65
C GLU A 572 16.26 18.67 -34.31
N MET A 573 16.56 17.42 -33.95
CA MET A 573 17.36 17.11 -32.75
C MET A 573 18.86 17.37 -32.94
N ILE A 574 19.36 17.22 -34.17
CA ILE A 574 20.77 17.48 -34.52
C ILE A 574 21.01 19.00 -34.53
N GLU A 575 20.08 19.76 -35.11
CA GLU A 575 20.16 21.23 -35.17
C GLU A 575 19.88 21.92 -33.83
N PHE A 576 19.21 21.25 -32.89
CA PHE A 576 19.00 21.74 -31.53
C PHE A 576 20.30 21.74 -30.70
N ALA A 577 21.16 20.72 -30.85
CA ALA A 577 22.46 20.66 -30.19
C ALA A 577 23.37 21.84 -30.61
N ASP A 578 23.31 22.22 -31.89
CA ASP A 578 24.03 23.35 -32.48
C ASP A 578 23.53 24.73 -31.99
N ARG A 579 22.42 24.80 -31.25
CA ARG A 579 21.77 26.06 -30.81
C ARG A 579 21.85 26.36 -29.33
N LEU A 580 22.43 25.49 -28.51
CA LEU A 580 22.58 25.73 -27.06
C LEU A 580 23.46 26.97 -26.77
N PRO A 581 23.37 27.63 -25.60
CA PRO A 581 24.28 28.73 -25.23
C PRO A 581 25.76 28.31 -25.32
N ALA A 582 26.66 29.23 -25.66
CA ALA A 582 28.08 28.93 -25.90
C ALA A 582 28.76 28.12 -24.76
N SER A 583 28.35 28.34 -23.51
CA SER A 583 28.81 27.60 -22.33
C SER A 583 28.33 26.14 -22.27
N LEU A 584 27.14 25.84 -22.79
CA LEU A 584 26.58 24.49 -22.91
C LEU A 584 27.08 23.77 -24.18
N ARG A 585 27.27 24.53 -25.27
CA ARG A 585 27.98 24.06 -26.47
C ARG A 585 29.44 23.68 -26.14
N LEU A 586 30.16 24.50 -25.38
CA LEU A 586 31.54 24.18 -24.92
C LEU A 586 31.62 22.91 -24.07
N LEU A 587 30.56 22.56 -23.34
CA LEU A 587 30.48 21.36 -22.52
C LEU A 587 30.24 20.08 -23.35
N LEU A 588 29.60 20.22 -24.51
CA LEU A 588 29.38 19.18 -25.52
C LEU A 588 30.57 19.06 -26.48
N TYR A 589 31.12 20.19 -26.95
CA TYR A 589 32.20 20.27 -27.93
C TYR A 589 33.60 20.05 -27.36
N ARG A 590 33.86 20.33 -26.07
CA ARG A 590 35.15 20.01 -25.43
C ARG A 590 35.46 18.51 -25.48
N HIS A 591 34.46 17.66 -25.73
CA HIS A 591 34.66 16.23 -25.89
C HIS A 591 34.92 15.79 -27.35
N GLU A 592 34.54 16.58 -28.37
CA GLU A 592 34.80 16.24 -29.77
C GLU A 592 36.23 16.63 -30.23
N THR A 593 36.81 17.71 -29.70
CA THR A 593 38.13 18.18 -30.15
C THR A 593 39.31 17.39 -29.58
N GLU A 594 39.20 16.78 -28.39
CA GLU A 594 40.26 15.92 -27.82
C GLU A 594 40.32 14.52 -28.47
N LEU A 595 39.27 14.11 -29.18
CA LEU A 595 39.17 12.78 -29.82
C LEU A 595 39.42 12.78 -31.33
N LEU A 596 39.37 13.93 -32.01
CA LEU A 596 39.38 13.97 -33.49
C LEU A 596 40.55 14.70 -34.14
N PHE A 597 41.30 15.58 -33.45
CA PHE A 597 42.39 16.32 -34.09
C PHE A 597 43.65 16.38 -33.23
N GLY A 598 44.73 15.79 -33.73
CA GLY A 598 46.08 15.86 -33.13
C GLY A 598 46.88 17.10 -33.54
N ASP A 599 46.30 18.01 -34.33
CA ASP A 599 46.96 19.21 -34.87
C ASP A 599 46.10 20.47 -34.65
N GLU A 600 46.75 21.49 -34.10
CA GLU A 600 46.20 22.78 -33.71
C GLU A 600 45.79 23.65 -34.91
N ALA A 601 46.41 23.47 -36.08
CA ALA A 601 46.10 24.26 -37.28
C ALA A 601 44.75 23.88 -37.94
N GLN A 602 44.37 22.59 -37.88
CA GLN A 602 43.07 22.12 -38.39
C GLN A 602 41.90 22.58 -37.51
N ARG A 603 42.14 22.71 -36.20
CA ARG A 603 41.18 23.26 -35.22
C ARG A 603 40.81 24.70 -35.56
N ASP A 604 41.80 25.53 -35.87
CA ASP A 604 41.60 26.97 -36.05
C ASP A 604 40.96 27.31 -37.42
N HIS A 605 41.26 26.53 -38.46
CA HIS A 605 40.58 26.64 -39.77
C HIS A 605 39.08 26.28 -39.70
N TRP A 606 38.74 25.25 -38.91
CA TRP A 606 37.35 24.80 -38.72
C TRP A 606 36.51 25.81 -37.89
N ILE A 607 37.11 26.44 -36.88
CA ILE A 607 36.45 27.48 -36.07
C ILE A 607 36.17 28.75 -36.88
N ALA A 608 37.05 29.12 -37.80
CA ALA A 608 36.91 30.32 -38.62
C ALA A 608 35.74 30.24 -39.63
N THR A 609 35.39 29.03 -40.11
CA THR A 609 34.39 28.84 -41.18
C THR A 609 32.93 28.87 -40.72
N ARG A 610 32.64 28.76 -39.42
CA ARG A 610 31.24 28.63 -38.90
C ARG A 610 30.71 29.80 -38.08
N ARG A 611 31.42 30.94 -38.02
CA ARG A 611 30.99 32.11 -37.22
C ARG A 611 29.90 33.00 -37.85
N SER A 612 29.33 32.67 -39.00
CA SER A 612 28.25 33.47 -39.59
C SER A 612 26.84 32.93 -39.31
N THR A 613 26.04 33.79 -38.69
CA THR A 613 24.57 33.84 -38.60
C THR A 613 23.81 32.93 -37.63
N ALA A 614 23.29 33.54 -36.55
CA ALA A 614 21.90 33.40 -36.10
C ALA A 614 21.54 34.52 -35.10
N ARG A 615 20.44 35.25 -35.36
CA ARG A 615 19.77 36.17 -34.42
C ARG A 615 18.61 35.43 -33.75
N VAL A 616 18.42 35.63 -32.45
CA VAL A 616 17.27 35.12 -31.68
C VAL A 616 16.28 36.28 -31.49
N GLU A 617 15.05 36.15 -32.01
CA GLU A 617 13.95 37.06 -31.67
C GLU A 617 13.05 36.41 -30.63
N TRP A 618 12.80 37.13 -29.53
CA TRP A 618 11.82 36.80 -28.52
C TRP A 618 10.56 37.61 -28.81
N ARG A 619 9.43 36.95 -29.12
CA ARG A 619 8.13 37.63 -29.24
C ARG A 619 7.16 37.06 -28.22
N PRO A 620 6.71 37.85 -27.24
CA PRO A 620 5.56 37.47 -26.44
C PRO A 620 4.32 37.47 -27.33
N SER A 621 3.44 36.48 -27.15
CA SER A 621 2.13 36.44 -27.79
C SER A 621 1.37 37.70 -27.40
N ALA A 622 0.93 38.48 -28.39
CA ALA A 622 -0.03 39.55 -28.15
C ALA A 622 -1.36 38.92 -27.69
N PRO A 623 -2.05 39.51 -26.70
CA PRO A 623 -3.40 39.07 -26.36
C PRO A 623 -4.32 39.27 -27.55
N ASP A 624 -5.13 38.25 -27.86
CA ASP A 624 -6.12 38.31 -28.93
C ASP A 624 -7.15 39.42 -28.66
N GLY A 625 -7.00 40.52 -29.39
CA GLY A 625 -8.04 41.53 -29.62
C GLY A 625 -8.28 42.53 -28.47
N PRO A 626 -8.71 43.76 -28.79
CA PRO A 626 -9.16 44.70 -27.77
C PRO A 626 -10.45 44.19 -27.11
N PRO A 627 -10.67 44.49 -25.81
CA PRO A 627 -11.89 44.08 -25.12
C PRO A 627 -13.13 44.63 -25.82
N ARG A 628 -14.11 43.75 -26.09
CA ARG A 628 -15.46 44.17 -26.50
C ARG A 628 -16.02 45.11 -25.42
N ARG A 629 -16.22 46.38 -25.78
CA ARG A 629 -16.97 47.34 -24.95
C ARG A 629 -18.40 46.82 -24.77
N VAL A 630 -18.73 46.41 -23.57
CA VAL A 630 -20.13 46.24 -23.14
C VAL A 630 -20.71 47.64 -22.96
N ARG A 631 -21.71 48.00 -23.76
CA ARG A 631 -22.53 49.21 -23.53
C ARG A 631 -23.33 49.00 -22.26
N ALA A 632 -23.18 49.91 -21.29
CA ALA A 632 -24.12 50.04 -20.19
C ALA A 632 -25.50 50.45 -20.73
N PRO A 633 -26.62 50.00 -20.12
CA PRO A 633 -27.93 50.54 -20.44
C PRO A 633 -28.01 52.00 -19.97
N ALA A 634 -28.63 52.85 -20.79
CA ALA A 634 -28.89 54.26 -20.54
C ALA A 634 -29.93 54.43 -19.39
N PRO A 635 -29.96 55.60 -18.70
CA PRO A 635 -30.69 55.79 -17.45
C PRO A 635 -32.21 55.61 -17.55
#